data_AF-A0A2P6U1B5-F1
#
_entry.id   AF-A0A2P6U1B5-F1
#
_cell.length_a   1.000
_cell.length_b   1.000
_cell.length_c   1.000
_cell.angle_alpha   90.00
_cell.angle_beta   90.00
_cell.angle_gamma   90.00
#
_symmetry.space_group_name_H-M   'P 1'
#
loop_
_entity.id
_entity.type
_entity.pdbx_description
1 polymer ?
#
loop_
_entity_poly.entity_id
_entity_poly.type
_entity_poly.pdbx_seq_one_letter_code
_entity_poly.pdbx_strand_id
1 'polypeptide(L)'
;MERRAAAAALPPITPQAPANTQQPAGSMAGLLGALPAAALLSVSTDPKRKYAHTLEFVQIQGSTWVGVHSAKANAMVRALLQAQALPGLPPYSRIQQEVKFGADGKSRVDFVLHWEPPGEPNSAAGGSSGRAAAVVAAAAAAAAAAAVASSAAPAGKRRRGSKAAPAAAAEAAVVAAAAAAAGAVNNNCCYLEVKACTLAEDRADAGGRIAMFPDAVSERAQRHVRELTALAKAGASAALVFVVLRDDCCAWAPCHERDPAYGQLVREAAAAGVRLLPIVCTLDEVTNAVRFRGTLPVDLDYKCARSLAGPPPGSKTLRGPLALPHPAGCRGTAAMAGPDSYSNGPTTREAEVAPAPKRIKVNSGNWQHFVGPSYAVSGMQLTDHRMTVPLDHSGKVPGTIDVFFRELVHRNKKDDKGLGYLLFLQGGPGFEAPRPTELSGWMKQAANYFRIILLDQRGTGRSTAVTCDNLAARGTPEQQAQYLKLFRADSIVRDAELIRRAVVPHNSSSGGRWSILGQSFGGFCCATYLSLAPEGLVEVLITGGLPPGINQPCSAEDVYRRTFRRCLRQNEKFYQRFPTDVETAQRIVLHLAEQPDGGVTTPAGNRITPRTFQLLGLQCLGFSHGFERLHYMLEGAWDGQQLSHKFKKDFDNLMAWDTNPLYAAMHESIYCQGAASNWAAHRVREAEYAADFDAVALARAGKPVMFTGEMVFPWMFDEFVELRKIREAAHLVAADADWPELYSAARLQETSVPVAAATYYEDLFVDFDLAQGTAGSIQGIRQWITNEYLHCGIREAGGTILERLLNMARGGLLLR
;
A
#
# COMPACT_ATOMS: atom_id res chain seq x y z
N MET A 1 56.46 4.58 5.34
CA MET A 1 56.14 5.67 4.40
C MET A 1 54.63 5.64 4.19
N GLU A 2 53.85 6.32 5.04
CA GLU A 2 53.20 7.62 4.74
C GLU A 2 52.13 7.48 3.63
N ARG A 3 50.82 7.72 3.78
CA ARG A 3 49.99 8.46 4.75
C ARG A 3 48.56 7.87 4.79
N ARG A 4 47.98 7.75 5.99
CA ARG A 4 46.52 7.79 6.25
C ARG A 4 46.23 9.17 6.88
N ALA A 5 45.23 9.88 6.36
CA ALA A 5 44.28 10.77 7.07
C ALA A 5 43.75 11.89 6.16
N ALA A 6 42.42 11.94 5.97
CA ALA A 6 41.55 13.11 6.18
C ALA A 6 40.28 12.99 5.33
N ALA A 7 39.29 12.27 5.86
CA ALA A 7 37.90 12.55 5.56
C ALA A 7 37.59 13.93 6.17
N ALA A 8 37.25 14.91 5.33
CA ALA A 8 36.77 16.19 5.79
C ALA A 8 35.35 16.01 6.35
N ALA A 9 35.27 15.90 7.68
CA ALA A 9 34.03 16.10 8.40
C ALA A 9 33.52 17.52 8.12
N LEU A 10 32.33 17.64 7.55
CA LEU A 10 31.56 18.88 7.64
C LEU A 10 31.33 19.18 9.13
N PRO A 11 31.54 20.42 9.58
CA PRO A 11 31.42 20.74 11.00
C PRO A 11 29.96 20.60 11.44
N PRO A 12 29.71 20.17 12.69
CA PRO A 12 28.39 20.20 13.27
C PRO A 12 27.90 21.65 13.33
N ILE A 13 26.72 21.92 12.78
CA ILE A 13 26.08 23.23 12.87
C ILE A 13 25.67 23.44 14.33
N THR A 14 26.46 24.18 15.09
CA THR A 14 26.06 24.75 16.38
C THR A 14 24.92 25.76 16.14
N PRO A 15 23.86 25.76 16.96
CA PRO A 15 22.64 26.50 16.67
C PRO A 15 22.78 27.98 17.06
N GLN A 16 23.19 28.82 16.11
CA GLN A 16 23.03 30.29 16.23
C GLN A 16 22.62 30.96 14.90
N ALA A 17 21.97 30.23 13.99
CA ALA A 17 21.35 30.84 12.81
C ALA A 17 19.91 31.27 13.15
N PRO A 18 19.57 32.58 13.17
CA PRO A 18 18.20 33.01 13.39
C PRO A 18 17.31 32.61 12.20
N ALA A 19 16.24 31.86 12.47
CA ALA A 19 15.25 31.43 11.47
C ALA A 19 13.97 32.27 11.57
N ASN A 20 13.34 32.54 10.43
CA ASN A 20 12.05 33.23 10.39
C ASN A 20 10.94 32.26 10.80
N THR A 21 10.31 32.52 11.94
CA THR A 21 9.02 31.93 12.31
C THR A 21 7.90 32.83 11.80
N GLN A 22 7.65 32.84 10.49
CA GLN A 22 6.50 33.56 9.94
C GLN A 22 5.21 32.82 10.35
N GLN A 23 4.76 33.10 11.58
CA GLN A 23 3.56 32.53 12.19
C GLN A 23 2.31 33.31 11.78
N PRO A 24 1.23 32.64 11.36
CA PRO A 24 -0.12 33.15 11.58
C PRO A 24 -0.65 32.61 12.91
N ALA A 25 -0.73 33.47 13.92
CA ALA A 25 -1.63 33.40 15.08
C ALA A 25 -1.83 32.06 15.86
N GLY A 26 -0.89 31.10 15.78
CA GLY A 26 -0.95 29.82 16.50
C GLY A 26 0.07 29.74 17.64
N SER A 27 -0.26 28.99 18.70
CA SER A 27 0.53 28.86 19.93
C SER A 27 1.65 27.81 19.85
N MET A 28 1.63 26.92 18.83
CA MET A 28 2.50 25.73 18.76
C MET A 28 2.41 24.86 20.02
N ALA A 29 1.24 24.84 20.66
CA ALA A 29 1.00 24.10 21.90
C ALA A 29 1.38 22.62 21.76
N GLY A 30 2.26 22.15 22.66
CA GLY A 30 2.75 20.78 22.67
C GLY A 30 3.93 20.48 21.74
N LEU A 31 4.43 21.46 20.96
CA LEU A 31 5.53 21.26 20.01
C LEU A 31 6.90 21.80 20.49
N LEU A 32 6.92 22.69 21.49
CA LEU A 32 8.14 23.38 21.96
C LEU A 32 8.54 23.09 23.42
N GLY A 33 7.88 22.15 24.10
CA GLY A 33 8.08 21.91 25.54
C GLY A 33 9.44 21.32 25.90
N ALA A 34 9.94 20.39 25.07
CA ALA A 34 11.33 19.93 25.06
C ALA A 34 11.90 20.26 23.69
N LEU A 35 13.20 20.56 23.59
CA LEU A 35 13.85 20.83 22.30
C LEU A 35 13.46 19.72 21.30
N PRO A 36 12.95 20.06 20.10
CA PRO A 36 12.58 19.06 19.12
C PRO A 36 13.80 18.21 18.75
N ALA A 37 13.60 16.91 18.54
CA ALA A 37 14.70 15.99 18.25
C ALA A 37 15.43 16.36 16.93
N ALA A 38 14.69 16.95 15.99
CA ALA A 38 15.20 17.50 14.74
C ALA A 38 14.27 18.62 14.22
N ALA A 39 14.78 19.49 13.36
CA ALA A 39 14.01 20.54 12.69
C ALA A 39 14.41 20.64 11.20
N LEU A 40 13.42 20.82 10.33
CA LEU A 40 13.64 21.04 8.90
C LEU A 40 13.50 22.53 8.57
N LEU A 41 14.53 23.08 7.93
CA LEU A 41 14.59 24.48 7.51
C LEU A 41 14.66 24.56 5.97
N SER A 42 13.87 25.44 5.36
CA SER A 42 14.07 25.85 3.96
C SER A 42 14.95 27.10 3.88
N VAL A 43 15.70 27.25 2.78
CA VAL A 43 16.59 28.41 2.55
C VAL A 43 16.04 29.26 1.41
N SER A 44 15.88 30.55 1.64
CA SER A 44 15.56 31.54 0.62
C SER A 44 16.82 32.25 0.16
N THR A 45 16.99 32.37 -1.15
CA THR A 45 18.09 33.10 -1.79
C THR A 45 17.79 34.58 -2.02
N ASP A 46 16.64 35.08 -1.57
CA ASP A 46 16.26 36.49 -1.72
C ASP A 46 17.11 37.37 -0.79
N PRO A 47 18.00 38.21 -1.33
CA PRO A 47 18.91 39.03 -0.52
C PRO A 47 18.16 40.10 0.31
N LYS A 48 16.87 40.34 0.05
CA LYS A 48 16.05 41.29 0.80
C LYS A 48 15.44 40.70 2.08
N ARG A 49 15.52 39.38 2.28
CA ARG A 49 14.95 38.75 3.48
C ARG A 49 15.80 39.01 4.72
N LYS A 50 15.13 39.37 5.83
CA LYS A 50 15.76 39.55 7.15
C LYS A 50 16.42 38.25 7.67
N TYR A 51 15.82 37.10 7.36
CA TYR A 51 16.37 35.79 7.68
C TYR A 51 16.26 34.87 6.45
N ALA A 52 17.35 34.20 6.11
CA ALA A 52 17.41 33.29 4.97
C ALA A 52 16.67 31.97 5.22
N HIS A 53 16.52 31.56 6.48
CA HIS A 53 15.94 30.26 6.84
C HIS A 53 14.47 30.38 7.27
N THR A 54 13.63 29.44 6.86
CA THR A 54 12.23 29.30 7.32
C THR A 54 12.05 27.92 7.97
N LEU A 55 11.48 27.88 9.18
CA LEU A 55 11.18 26.63 9.88
C LEU A 55 9.96 25.97 9.27
N GLU A 56 10.15 24.81 8.65
CA GLU A 56 9.13 24.08 7.91
C GLU A 56 8.49 22.98 8.76
N PHE A 57 9.31 22.11 9.36
CA PHE A 57 8.87 20.98 10.19
C PHE A 57 9.69 20.86 11.47
N VAL A 58 9.08 20.30 12.50
CA VAL A 58 9.74 19.89 13.74
C VAL A 58 9.45 18.43 14.02
N GLN A 59 10.44 17.68 14.50
CA GLN A 59 10.27 16.30 14.90
C GLN A 59 9.90 16.22 16.38
N ILE A 60 8.73 15.64 16.68
CA ILE A 60 8.25 15.37 18.04
C ILE A 60 8.42 13.88 18.36
N GLN A 61 8.61 13.56 19.65
CA GLN A 61 8.69 12.19 20.17
C GLN A 61 9.74 11.30 19.46
N GLY A 62 10.74 11.91 18.82
CA GLY A 62 11.84 11.21 18.13
C GLY A 62 11.51 10.56 16.78
N SER A 63 10.27 10.65 16.30
CA SER A 63 9.87 9.96 15.05
C SER A 63 8.81 10.68 14.22
N THR A 64 8.01 11.59 14.79
CA THR A 64 6.88 12.20 14.08
C THR A 64 7.22 13.61 13.61
N TRP A 65 7.15 13.85 12.30
CA TRP A 65 7.34 15.18 11.73
C TRP A 65 6.03 15.98 11.72
N VAL A 66 6.06 17.18 12.31
CA VAL A 66 4.94 18.12 12.35
C VAL A 66 5.30 19.38 11.57
N GLY A 67 4.53 19.68 10.52
CA GLY A 67 4.70 20.89 9.71
C GLY A 67 4.18 22.12 10.44
N VAL A 68 5.03 23.10 10.65
CA VAL A 68 4.71 24.32 11.41
C VAL A 68 4.54 25.55 10.52
N HIS A 69 4.89 25.44 9.23
CA HIS A 69 4.76 26.54 8.27
C HIS A 69 3.43 26.48 7.51
N SER A 70 2.51 27.39 7.86
CA SER A 70 1.15 27.41 7.31
C SER A 70 1.08 27.65 5.80
N ALA A 71 2.06 28.31 5.18
CA ALA A 71 2.05 28.54 3.73
C ALA A 71 2.10 27.22 2.94
N LYS A 72 2.67 26.15 3.53
CA LYS A 72 2.63 24.81 2.95
C LYS A 72 1.22 24.23 2.90
N ALA A 73 0.32 24.62 3.81
CA ALA A 73 -1.09 24.19 3.77
C ALA A 73 -1.80 24.74 2.52
N ASN A 74 -1.69 26.04 2.24
CA ASN A 74 -2.29 26.64 1.05
C ASN A 74 -1.66 26.11 -0.24
N ALA A 75 -0.32 25.90 -0.26
CA ALA A 75 0.36 25.29 -1.40
C ALA A 75 -0.10 23.86 -1.66
N MET A 76 -0.27 23.06 -0.60
CA MET A 76 -0.81 21.70 -0.68
C MET A 76 -2.22 21.69 -1.24
N VAL A 77 -3.13 22.52 -0.69
CA VAL A 77 -4.51 22.59 -1.19
C VAL A 77 -4.54 23.06 -2.64
N ARG A 78 -3.72 24.05 -3.03
CA ARG A 78 -3.61 24.47 -4.44
C ARG A 78 -3.21 23.32 -5.34
N ALA A 79 -2.20 22.55 -4.97
CA ALA A 79 -1.74 21.41 -5.77
C ALA A 79 -2.80 20.31 -5.88
N LEU A 80 -3.50 20.00 -4.78
CA LEU A 80 -4.61 19.04 -4.77
C LEU A 80 -5.78 19.51 -5.64
N LEU A 81 -6.09 20.81 -5.64
CA LEU A 81 -7.11 21.39 -6.51
C LEU A 81 -6.70 21.33 -7.99
N GLN A 82 -5.45 21.66 -8.31
CA GLN A 82 -4.95 21.55 -9.69
C GLN A 82 -4.98 20.11 -10.22
N ALA A 83 -4.74 19.14 -9.35
CA ALA A 83 -4.79 17.72 -9.66
C ALA A 83 -6.21 17.11 -9.56
N GLN A 84 -7.24 17.88 -9.20
CA GLN A 84 -8.59 17.37 -8.90
C GLN A 84 -8.61 16.21 -7.88
N ALA A 85 -7.67 16.22 -6.93
CA ALA A 85 -7.43 15.13 -5.99
C ALA A 85 -8.10 15.33 -4.62
N LEU A 86 -8.73 16.49 -4.38
CA LEU A 86 -9.44 16.76 -3.12
C LEU A 86 -10.84 16.12 -3.16
N PRO A 87 -11.15 15.16 -2.27
CA PRO A 87 -12.40 14.39 -2.35
C PRO A 87 -13.63 15.22 -2.00
N GLY A 88 -14.77 14.84 -2.59
CA GLY A 88 -16.07 15.40 -2.27
C GLY A 88 -16.31 16.83 -2.79
N LEU A 89 -15.46 17.35 -3.67
CA LEU A 89 -15.68 18.60 -4.40
C LEU A 89 -16.50 18.37 -5.69
N PRO A 90 -17.40 19.30 -6.07
CA PRO A 90 -18.01 19.25 -7.40
C PRO A 90 -16.93 19.41 -8.48
N PRO A 91 -17.15 18.95 -9.73
CA PRO A 91 -16.25 19.25 -10.84
C PRO A 91 -16.08 20.76 -11.03
N TYR A 92 -14.87 21.22 -11.34
CA TYR A 92 -14.57 22.62 -11.61
C TYR A 92 -13.58 22.77 -12.75
N SER A 93 -13.70 23.87 -13.49
CA SER A 93 -12.85 24.21 -14.64
C SER A 93 -11.88 25.35 -14.32
N ARG A 94 -12.16 26.16 -13.30
CA ARG A 94 -11.33 27.33 -12.95
C ARG A 94 -11.16 27.49 -11.44
N ILE A 95 -9.93 27.80 -11.02
CA ILE A 95 -9.55 28.07 -9.64
C ILE A 95 -9.15 29.55 -9.52
N GLN A 96 -9.76 30.27 -8.58
CA GLN A 96 -9.35 31.62 -8.17
C GLN A 96 -8.84 31.57 -6.73
N GLN A 97 -7.86 32.40 -6.40
CA GLN A 97 -7.25 32.46 -5.06
C GLN A 97 -7.50 33.82 -4.41
N GLU A 98 -7.51 33.87 -3.07
CA GLU A 98 -7.56 35.12 -2.28
C GLU A 98 -8.73 36.04 -2.65
N VAL A 99 -9.91 35.45 -2.85
CA VAL A 99 -11.11 36.15 -3.33
C VAL A 99 -11.81 36.84 -2.16
N LYS A 100 -12.15 38.12 -2.31
CA LYS A 100 -12.92 38.84 -1.27
C LYS A 100 -14.31 38.23 -1.11
N PHE A 101 -14.73 37.99 0.13
CA PHE A 101 -16.05 37.45 0.46
C PHE A 101 -16.54 38.02 1.80
N GLY A 102 -17.82 37.81 2.11
CA GLY A 102 -18.46 38.34 3.33
C GLY A 102 -19.15 39.70 3.14
N ALA A 103 -20.09 40.00 4.03
CA ALA A 103 -21.02 41.14 3.91
C ALA A 103 -20.34 42.51 3.99
N ASP A 104 -19.18 42.61 4.64
CA ASP A 104 -18.42 43.86 4.79
C ASP A 104 -17.21 43.95 3.83
N GLY A 105 -16.99 42.91 3.00
CA GLY A 105 -15.87 42.82 2.05
C GLY A 105 -14.48 42.81 2.68
N LYS A 106 -14.37 42.59 4.01
CA LYS A 106 -13.10 42.65 4.75
C LYS A 106 -12.39 41.29 4.83
N SER A 107 -13.07 40.20 4.50
CA SER A 107 -12.51 38.86 4.50
C SER A 107 -12.14 38.39 3.09
N ARG A 108 -11.16 37.48 3.01
CA ARG A 108 -10.75 36.80 1.79
C ARG A 108 -10.77 35.31 2.03
N VAL A 109 -11.37 34.57 1.11
CA VAL A 109 -11.39 33.11 1.09
C VAL A 109 -10.18 32.62 0.29
N ASP A 110 -9.55 31.55 0.73
CA ASP A 110 -8.31 31.05 0.11
C ASP A 110 -8.51 30.65 -1.35
N PHE A 111 -9.62 29.96 -1.67
CA PHE A 111 -9.95 29.54 -3.03
C PHE A 111 -11.43 29.69 -3.37
N VAL A 112 -11.72 30.01 -4.64
CA VAL A 112 -13.06 29.88 -5.24
C VAL A 112 -12.94 29.03 -6.51
N LEU A 113 -13.70 27.95 -6.54
CA LEU A 113 -13.78 27.03 -7.66
C LEU A 113 -15.00 27.38 -8.50
N HIS A 114 -14.84 27.48 -9.82
CA HIS A 114 -15.93 27.77 -10.75
C HIS A 114 -16.11 26.60 -11.72
N TRP A 115 -17.35 26.32 -12.10
CA TRP A 115 -17.68 25.38 -13.17
C TRP A 115 -18.63 26.00 -14.19
N GLU A 116 -18.63 25.45 -15.39
CA GLU A 116 -19.57 25.83 -16.44
C GLU A 116 -20.72 24.80 -16.47
N PRO A 117 -21.99 25.25 -16.55
CA PRO A 117 -23.10 24.34 -16.79
C PRO A 117 -23.01 23.77 -18.23
N PRO A 118 -23.44 22.52 -18.47
CA PRO A 118 -23.57 21.99 -19.82
C PRO A 118 -24.53 22.88 -20.62
N GLY A 119 -24.05 23.48 -21.72
CA GLY A 119 -24.74 24.58 -22.39
C GLY A 119 -26.08 24.22 -23.01
N GLU A 120 -27.07 25.09 -22.83
CA GLU A 120 -27.95 25.47 -23.96
C GLU A 120 -27.14 26.34 -24.94
N PRO A 121 -27.37 26.22 -26.26
CA PRO A 121 -26.58 26.91 -27.25
C PRO A 121 -26.79 28.43 -27.20
N ASN A 122 -25.64 29.12 -27.23
CA ASN A 122 -25.50 30.56 -27.27
C ASN A 122 -26.33 31.19 -28.41
N SER A 123 -27.27 32.09 -28.06
CA SER A 123 -27.84 33.03 -29.03
C SER A 123 -27.76 34.46 -28.51
N ALA A 124 -27.20 35.30 -29.37
CA ALA A 124 -27.24 36.77 -29.42
C ALA A 124 -26.49 37.58 -28.33
N ALA A 125 -25.47 38.27 -28.82
CA ALA A 125 -24.91 39.48 -28.23
C ALA A 125 -25.97 40.59 -28.08
N GLY A 126 -25.91 41.35 -26.99
CA GLY A 126 -26.51 42.69 -26.90
C GLY A 126 -27.22 43.03 -25.58
N GLY A 127 -26.57 43.86 -24.76
CA GLY A 127 -27.23 44.84 -23.88
C GLY A 127 -27.79 44.37 -22.52
N SER A 128 -27.02 44.51 -21.43
CA SER A 128 -27.58 44.50 -20.07
C SER A 128 -27.00 45.54 -19.10
N SER A 129 -26.13 46.46 -19.55
CA SER A 129 -25.50 47.46 -18.66
C SER A 129 -26.42 48.63 -18.24
N GLY A 130 -27.62 48.78 -18.82
CA GLY A 130 -28.51 49.92 -18.55
C GLY A 130 -29.51 49.74 -17.40
N ARG A 131 -29.95 48.50 -17.10
CA ARG A 131 -31.02 48.25 -16.11
C ARG A 131 -30.51 48.20 -14.66
N ALA A 132 -29.26 47.79 -14.45
CA ALA A 132 -28.65 47.70 -13.12
C ALA A 132 -28.39 49.09 -12.49
N ALA A 133 -28.01 50.09 -13.30
CA ALA A 133 -27.70 51.44 -12.80
C ALA A 133 -28.95 52.19 -12.29
N ALA A 134 -30.11 51.99 -12.92
CA ALA A 134 -31.36 52.66 -12.53
C ALA A 134 -31.94 52.14 -11.20
N VAL A 135 -31.75 50.85 -10.90
CA VAL A 135 -32.25 50.22 -9.66
C VAL A 135 -31.36 50.57 -8.46
N VAL A 136 -30.05 50.73 -8.68
CA VAL A 136 -29.08 51.12 -7.64
C VAL A 136 -29.31 52.58 -7.19
N ALA A 137 -29.68 53.48 -8.10
CA ALA A 137 -30.00 54.87 -7.76
C ALA A 137 -31.29 54.99 -6.92
N ALA A 138 -32.30 54.17 -7.20
CA ALA A 138 -33.56 54.16 -6.43
C ALA A 138 -33.37 53.56 -5.02
N ALA A 139 -32.53 52.54 -4.87
CA ALA A 139 -32.23 51.91 -3.58
C ALA A 139 -31.38 52.81 -2.66
N ALA A 140 -30.44 53.58 -3.22
CA ALA A 140 -29.63 54.53 -2.46
C ALA A 140 -30.48 55.69 -1.89
N ALA A 141 -31.51 56.14 -2.61
CA ALA A 141 -32.44 57.16 -2.14
C ALA A 141 -33.33 56.67 -0.98
N ALA A 142 -33.76 55.39 -1.02
CA ALA A 142 -34.56 54.79 0.04
C ALA A 142 -33.76 54.54 1.35
N ALA A 143 -32.48 54.17 1.23
CA ALA A 143 -31.59 53.99 2.37
C ALA A 143 -31.26 55.32 3.09
N ALA A 144 -31.11 56.42 2.33
CA ALA A 144 -30.92 57.75 2.90
C ALA A 144 -32.15 58.23 3.68
N ALA A 145 -33.37 57.93 3.21
CA ALA A 145 -34.61 58.28 3.89
C ALA A 145 -34.80 57.52 5.23
N ALA A 146 -34.37 56.25 5.30
CA ALA A 146 -34.46 55.43 6.51
C ALA A 146 -33.45 55.83 7.60
N ALA A 147 -32.25 56.30 7.20
CA ALA A 147 -31.25 56.81 8.13
C ALA A 147 -31.64 58.13 8.81
N VAL A 148 -32.36 59.01 8.10
CA VAL A 148 -32.86 60.29 8.67
C VAL A 148 -34.01 60.06 9.66
N ALA A 149 -34.82 59.00 9.49
CA ALA A 149 -35.90 58.64 10.42
C ALA A 149 -35.40 58.08 11.77
N SER A 150 -34.15 57.59 11.84
CA SER A 150 -33.55 57.02 13.06
C SER A 150 -32.94 58.07 14.01
N SER A 151 -32.74 59.31 13.58
CA SER A 151 -32.04 60.34 14.38
C SER A 151 -32.96 61.37 15.05
N ALA A 152 -34.28 61.20 15.01
CA ALA A 152 -35.25 62.17 15.56
C ALA A 152 -36.27 61.53 16.52
N ALA A 153 -35.90 61.34 17.80
CA ALA A 153 -36.83 61.36 18.95
C ALA A 153 -36.07 61.38 20.31
N PRO A 154 -36.58 62.05 21.37
CA PRO A 154 -35.77 62.53 22.49
C PRO A 154 -35.73 61.59 23.71
N ALA A 155 -34.77 61.87 24.60
CA ALA A 155 -34.41 61.12 25.80
C ALA A 155 -35.54 61.04 26.85
N GLY A 156 -35.83 59.81 27.32
CA GLY A 156 -36.76 59.57 28.44
C GLY A 156 -36.69 58.17 29.04
N LYS A 157 -36.13 58.08 30.26
CA LYS A 157 -36.24 57.05 31.31
C LYS A 157 -36.27 55.54 30.96
N ARG A 158 -35.16 54.89 31.31
CA ARG A 158 -34.96 53.43 31.39
C ARG A 158 -35.85 52.76 32.45
N ARG A 159 -36.39 51.58 32.12
CA ARG A 159 -36.71 50.49 33.06
C ARG A 159 -36.34 49.12 32.46
N ARG A 160 -35.87 48.23 33.35
CA ARG A 160 -35.25 46.91 33.10
C ARG A 160 -36.29 45.82 32.79
N GLY A 161 -36.05 44.98 31.79
CA GLY A 161 -36.74 43.70 31.57
C GLY A 161 -36.72 43.22 30.11
N SER A 162 -36.06 42.10 29.84
CA SER A 162 -35.91 41.39 28.55
C SER A 162 -34.93 42.01 27.52
N LYS A 163 -33.75 41.38 27.37
CA LYS A 163 -32.82 41.58 26.26
C LYS A 163 -32.71 40.25 25.51
N ALA A 164 -33.63 39.98 24.59
CA ALA A 164 -33.50 38.84 23.67
C ALA A 164 -34.27 39.00 22.34
N ALA A 165 -34.85 40.17 22.04
CA ALA A 165 -35.67 40.37 20.83
C ALA A 165 -35.02 41.21 19.69
N PRO A 166 -34.06 42.14 19.90
CA PRO A 166 -33.57 42.97 18.79
C PRO A 166 -32.38 42.38 18.01
N ALA A 167 -31.78 41.27 18.45
CA ALA A 167 -30.64 40.65 17.77
C ALA A 167 -31.04 39.83 16.54
N ALA A 168 -32.14 39.07 16.61
CA ALA A 168 -32.60 38.21 15.52
C ALA A 168 -33.12 39.00 14.30
N ALA A 169 -33.74 40.16 14.52
CA ALA A 169 -34.20 41.03 13.43
C ALA A 169 -33.03 41.76 12.74
N ALA A 170 -32.00 42.14 13.51
CA ALA A 170 -30.76 42.69 12.96
C ALA A 170 -29.96 41.63 12.18
N GLU A 171 -29.94 40.39 12.65
CA GLU A 171 -29.29 39.26 11.99
C GLU A 171 -29.98 38.88 10.66
N ALA A 172 -31.33 38.90 10.61
CA ALA A 172 -32.08 38.70 9.38
C ALA A 172 -31.87 39.83 8.34
N ALA A 173 -31.76 41.08 8.79
CA ALA A 173 -31.48 42.23 7.92
C ALA A 173 -30.03 42.20 7.37
N VAL A 174 -29.07 41.74 8.17
CA VAL A 174 -27.67 41.54 7.73
C VAL A 174 -27.55 40.40 6.72
N VAL A 175 -28.32 39.32 6.88
CA VAL A 175 -28.38 38.21 5.91
C VAL A 175 -29.02 38.62 4.59
N ALA A 176 -30.11 39.41 4.63
CA ALA A 176 -30.74 39.96 3.43
C ALA A 176 -29.84 40.98 2.71
N ALA A 177 -29.11 41.81 3.45
CA ALA A 177 -28.13 42.75 2.89
C ALA A 177 -26.88 42.03 2.32
N ALA A 178 -26.42 40.94 2.95
CA ALA A 178 -25.34 40.12 2.44
C ALA A 178 -25.72 39.39 1.14
N ALA A 179 -26.97 38.91 1.04
CA ALA A 179 -27.51 38.30 -0.18
C ALA A 179 -27.74 39.31 -1.32
N ALA A 180 -27.97 40.59 -1.00
CA ALA A 180 -28.09 41.67 -1.99
C ALA A 180 -26.73 42.27 -2.41
N ALA A 181 -25.72 42.25 -1.52
CA ALA A 181 -24.36 42.73 -1.79
C ALA A 181 -23.49 41.68 -2.51
N ALA A 182 -23.75 40.39 -2.29
CA ALA A 182 -23.23 39.32 -3.13
C ALA A 182 -24.08 39.24 -4.40
N GLY A 183 -23.61 39.89 -5.47
CA GLY A 183 -24.28 39.82 -6.78
C GLY A 183 -24.67 38.38 -7.10
N ALA A 184 -25.97 38.17 -7.38
CA ALA A 184 -26.63 36.92 -7.74
C ALA A 184 -25.84 35.66 -7.34
N VAL A 185 -26.15 35.07 -6.17
CA VAL A 185 -25.53 33.82 -5.67
C VAL A 185 -25.23 32.91 -6.85
N ASN A 186 -23.94 32.86 -7.23
CA ASN A 186 -23.54 32.13 -8.41
C ASN A 186 -23.58 30.66 -8.01
N ASN A 187 -24.66 29.97 -8.36
CA ASN A 187 -24.84 28.55 -8.08
C ASN A 187 -23.76 27.66 -8.74
N ASN A 188 -22.88 28.25 -9.56
CA ASN A 188 -21.79 27.56 -10.25
C ASN A 188 -20.40 27.79 -9.61
N CYS A 189 -20.33 28.09 -8.31
CA CYS A 189 -19.06 28.22 -7.62
C CYS A 189 -19.01 27.60 -6.22
N CYS A 190 -17.80 27.28 -5.76
CA CYS A 190 -17.53 26.73 -4.43
C CYS A 190 -16.43 27.52 -3.71
N TYR A 191 -16.73 27.99 -2.50
CA TYR A 191 -15.85 28.79 -1.64
C TYR A 191 -15.10 27.87 -0.66
N LEU A 192 -13.76 27.90 -0.70
CA LEU A 192 -12.89 27.01 0.08
C LEU A 192 -11.94 27.81 0.98
N GLU A 193 -12.05 27.60 2.28
CA GLU A 193 -11.14 28.15 3.28
C GLU A 193 -10.21 27.05 3.81
N VAL A 194 -8.91 27.36 3.93
CA VAL A 194 -7.86 26.44 4.37
C VAL A 194 -7.40 26.80 5.77
N LYS A 195 -7.27 25.78 6.62
CA LYS A 195 -6.74 25.88 8.00
C LYS A 195 -5.59 24.91 8.17
N ALA A 196 -4.43 25.40 8.61
CA ALA A 196 -3.33 24.52 9.01
C ALA A 196 -3.59 23.98 10.43
N CYS A 197 -3.47 22.67 10.61
CA CYS A 197 -3.74 21.98 11.87
C CYS A 197 -2.49 21.25 12.35
N THR A 198 -1.99 21.66 13.51
CA THR A 198 -0.79 21.10 14.12
C THR A 198 -1.04 20.53 15.51
N LEU A 199 -2.08 21.01 16.21
CA LEU A 199 -2.49 20.51 17.52
C LEU A 199 -3.03 19.09 17.41
N ALA A 200 -2.57 18.20 18.28
CA ALA A 200 -3.15 16.88 18.45
C ALA A 200 -3.02 16.38 19.88
N GLU A 201 -3.95 15.53 20.30
CA GLU A 201 -3.93 14.90 21.62
C GLU A 201 -4.25 13.41 21.55
N ASP A 202 -3.85 12.68 22.60
CA ASP A 202 -4.02 11.23 22.66
C ASP A 202 -5.48 10.86 22.93
N ARG A 203 -6.00 9.89 22.18
CA ARG A 203 -7.40 9.44 22.27
C ARG A 203 -7.47 8.01 22.83
N ALA A 204 -8.00 7.87 24.04
CA ALA A 204 -7.99 6.60 24.79
C ALA A 204 -8.84 5.47 24.18
N ASP A 205 -9.85 5.79 23.38
CA ASP A 205 -10.84 4.86 22.81
C ASP A 205 -10.48 4.34 21.40
N ALA A 206 -9.52 4.94 20.70
CA ALA A 206 -9.26 4.69 19.27
C ALA A 206 -7.84 4.24 18.92
N GLY A 207 -6.93 4.12 19.90
CA GLY A 207 -5.55 3.67 19.66
C GLY A 207 -4.71 4.61 18.77
N GLY A 208 -5.02 5.91 18.79
CA GLY A 208 -4.35 6.95 17.99
C GLY A 208 -4.61 8.37 18.53
N ARG A 209 -4.10 9.39 17.85
CA ARG A 209 -4.29 10.80 18.24
C ARG A 209 -5.39 11.47 17.45
N ILE A 210 -5.97 12.53 17.99
CA ILE A 210 -6.96 13.35 17.29
C ILE A 210 -6.37 14.73 16.99
N ALA A 211 -6.37 15.10 15.71
CA ALA A 211 -5.96 16.42 15.27
C ALA A 211 -7.05 17.45 15.61
N MET A 212 -6.67 18.64 16.03
CA MET A 212 -7.62 19.66 16.46
C MET A 212 -7.29 21.05 15.94
N PHE A 213 -8.32 21.89 15.82
CA PHE A 213 -8.18 23.31 15.48
C PHE A 213 -9.29 24.16 16.12
N PRO A 214 -9.01 25.38 16.63
CA PRO A 214 -7.69 26.03 16.67
C PRO A 214 -6.88 25.63 17.92
N ASP A 215 -5.60 26.03 17.95
CA ASP A 215 -4.70 25.84 19.10
C ASP A 215 -4.70 27.01 20.10
N ALA A 216 -5.40 28.09 19.77
CA ALA A 216 -5.73 29.23 20.61
C ALA A 216 -7.02 29.90 20.09
N VAL A 217 -7.66 30.76 20.89
CA VAL A 217 -8.85 31.52 20.46
C VAL A 217 -8.55 32.32 19.20
N SER A 218 -9.38 32.17 18.16
CA SER A 218 -9.15 32.79 16.85
C SER A 218 -10.39 33.50 16.31
N GLU A 219 -10.56 34.78 16.65
CA GLU A 219 -11.66 35.62 16.15
C GLU A 219 -11.69 35.69 14.61
N ARG A 220 -10.52 35.64 13.96
CA ARG A 220 -10.42 35.57 12.49
C ARG A 220 -11.01 34.27 11.96
N ALA A 221 -10.65 33.13 12.54
CA ALA A 221 -11.20 31.84 12.11
C ALA A 221 -12.71 31.78 12.35
N GLN A 222 -13.19 32.29 13.50
CA GLN A 222 -14.61 32.41 13.79
C GLN A 222 -15.35 33.27 12.76
N ARG A 223 -14.78 34.41 12.35
CA ARG A 223 -15.38 35.28 11.33
C ARG A 223 -15.51 34.56 9.98
N HIS A 224 -14.45 33.90 9.52
CA HIS A 224 -14.47 33.19 8.24
C HIS A 224 -15.49 32.04 8.24
N VAL A 225 -15.62 31.30 9.35
CA VAL A 225 -16.65 30.26 9.48
C VAL A 225 -18.05 30.86 9.43
N ARG A 226 -18.32 31.99 10.11
CA ARG A 226 -19.63 32.67 10.04
C ARG A 226 -19.99 33.09 8.61
N GLU A 227 -19.03 33.65 7.88
CA GLU A 227 -19.23 34.10 6.50
C GLU A 227 -19.48 32.93 5.55
N LEU A 228 -18.74 31.82 5.68
CA LEU A 228 -19.00 30.60 4.90
C LEU A 228 -20.37 29.99 5.24
N THR A 229 -20.75 29.97 6.51
CA THR A 229 -22.09 29.51 6.94
C THR A 229 -23.19 30.37 6.34
N ALA A 230 -23.01 31.70 6.29
CA ALA A 230 -23.97 32.60 5.65
C ALA A 230 -24.09 32.32 4.14
N LEU A 231 -22.96 32.09 3.45
CA LEU A 231 -22.95 31.70 2.04
C LEU A 231 -23.67 30.35 1.82
N ALA A 232 -23.41 29.36 2.65
CA ALA A 232 -24.06 28.05 2.57
C ALA A 232 -25.58 28.15 2.81
N LYS A 233 -26.01 28.92 3.81
CA LYS A 233 -27.44 29.21 4.06
C LYS A 233 -28.11 29.95 2.91
N ALA A 234 -27.36 30.76 2.16
CA ALA A 234 -27.82 31.43 0.95
C ALA A 234 -27.80 30.53 -0.31
N GLY A 235 -27.41 29.26 -0.18
CA GLY A 235 -27.42 28.27 -1.27
C GLY A 235 -26.09 28.12 -2.01
N ALA A 236 -25.03 28.85 -1.63
CA ALA A 236 -23.71 28.69 -2.24
C ALA A 236 -22.99 27.43 -1.73
N SER A 237 -22.15 26.82 -2.57
CA SER A 237 -21.32 25.70 -2.13
C SER A 237 -20.11 26.20 -1.32
N ALA A 238 -19.87 25.63 -0.13
CA ALA A 238 -18.76 26.04 0.73
C ALA A 238 -18.04 24.84 1.37
N ALA A 239 -16.74 24.97 1.62
CA ALA A 239 -15.94 23.97 2.31
C ALA A 239 -14.84 24.58 3.20
N LEU A 240 -14.57 23.91 4.32
CA LEU A 240 -13.44 24.14 5.21
C LEU A 240 -12.46 22.97 5.06
N VAL A 241 -11.24 23.27 4.62
CA VAL A 241 -10.17 22.29 4.43
C VAL A 241 -9.17 22.40 5.58
N PHE A 242 -9.05 21.36 6.39
CA PHE A 242 -8.14 21.31 7.53
C PHE A 242 -6.90 20.51 7.17
N VAL A 243 -5.78 21.17 6.94
CA VAL A 243 -4.51 20.53 6.56
C VAL A 243 -3.76 20.10 7.82
N VAL A 244 -3.90 18.83 8.16
CA VAL A 244 -3.21 18.17 9.27
C VAL A 244 -1.80 17.81 8.81
N LEU A 245 -0.82 18.65 9.13
CA LEU A 245 0.58 18.50 8.73
C LEU A 245 1.35 17.55 9.66
N ARG A 246 0.78 16.37 9.91
CA ARG A 246 1.28 15.30 10.77
C ARG A 246 0.49 14.03 10.47
N ASP A 247 1.08 12.86 10.57
CA ASP A 247 0.46 11.58 10.18
C ASP A 247 0.17 10.61 11.34
N ASP A 248 0.35 11.07 12.58
CA ASP A 248 0.05 10.30 13.80
C ASP A 248 -1.41 10.45 14.28
N CYS A 249 -2.26 11.11 13.50
CA CYS A 249 -3.65 11.39 13.84
C CYS A 249 -4.63 10.46 13.10
N CYS A 250 -5.61 9.91 13.81
CA CYS A 250 -6.64 9.00 13.27
C CYS A 250 -8.01 9.66 13.03
N ALA A 251 -8.21 10.88 13.53
CA ALA A 251 -9.44 11.67 13.39
C ALA A 251 -9.14 13.17 13.51
N TRP A 252 -10.10 14.02 13.17
CA TRP A 252 -10.04 15.47 13.38
C TRP A 252 -11.28 16.00 14.11
N ALA A 253 -11.10 16.98 14.99
CA ALA A 253 -12.19 17.65 15.72
C ALA A 253 -11.97 19.17 15.86
N PRO A 254 -13.03 19.99 15.96
CA PRO A 254 -12.87 21.37 16.42
C PRO A 254 -12.46 21.40 17.90
N CYS A 255 -11.44 22.18 18.26
CA CYS A 255 -10.93 22.24 19.62
C CYS A 255 -11.83 23.11 20.52
N HIS A 256 -12.91 22.52 21.03
CA HIS A 256 -13.88 23.24 21.86
C HIS A 256 -13.27 23.76 23.17
N GLU A 257 -12.32 23.02 23.76
CA GLU A 257 -11.64 23.43 25.00
C GLU A 257 -10.82 24.71 24.83
N ARG A 258 -10.24 24.93 23.64
CA ARG A 258 -9.42 26.11 23.33
C ARG A 258 -10.26 27.28 22.84
N ASP A 259 -11.26 27.01 22.00
CA ASP A 259 -12.17 28.02 21.47
C ASP A 259 -13.60 27.46 21.38
N PRO A 260 -14.38 27.60 22.48
CA PRO A 260 -15.76 27.10 22.52
C PRO A 260 -16.65 27.71 21.44
N ALA A 261 -16.42 28.98 21.12
CA ALA A 261 -17.17 29.72 20.11
C ALA A 261 -16.87 29.19 18.70
N TYR A 262 -15.60 28.94 18.38
CA TYR A 262 -15.23 28.30 17.11
C TYR A 262 -15.83 26.91 16.98
N GLY A 263 -15.75 26.08 18.02
CA GLY A 263 -16.34 24.74 17.99
C GLY A 263 -17.85 24.75 17.76
N GLN A 264 -18.55 25.73 18.33
CA GLN A 264 -19.97 25.95 18.07
C GLN A 264 -20.24 26.38 16.62
N LEU A 265 -19.45 27.33 16.10
CA LEU A 265 -19.59 27.83 14.73
C LEU A 265 -19.30 26.75 13.67
N VAL A 266 -18.34 25.85 13.89
CA VAL A 266 -18.06 24.74 12.96
C VAL A 266 -19.22 23.74 12.92
N ARG A 267 -19.85 23.45 14.07
CA ARG A 267 -21.06 22.61 14.11
C ARG A 267 -22.22 23.25 13.35
N GLU A 268 -22.42 24.55 13.53
CA GLU A 268 -23.43 25.31 12.78
C GLU A 268 -23.13 25.35 11.28
N ALA A 269 -21.86 25.49 10.90
CA ALA A 269 -21.42 25.45 9.50
C ALA A 269 -21.70 24.09 8.87
N ALA A 270 -21.35 22.99 9.55
CA ALA A 270 -21.63 21.63 9.09
C ALA A 270 -23.14 21.40 8.93
N ALA A 271 -23.94 21.82 9.91
CA ALA A 271 -25.40 21.72 9.85
C ALA A 271 -26.02 22.57 8.73
N ALA A 272 -25.37 23.69 8.36
CA ALA A 272 -25.76 24.54 7.24
C ALA A 272 -25.25 24.04 5.86
N GLY A 273 -24.56 22.90 5.79
CA GLY A 273 -24.08 22.31 4.55
C GLY A 273 -22.66 22.70 4.13
N VAL A 274 -21.88 23.38 4.99
CA VAL A 274 -20.45 23.61 4.76
C VAL A 274 -19.70 22.28 4.90
N ARG A 275 -18.99 21.85 3.86
CA ARG A 275 -18.22 20.59 3.87
C ARG A 275 -16.97 20.72 4.72
N LEU A 276 -16.72 19.75 5.59
CA LEU A 276 -15.51 19.69 6.41
C LEU A 276 -14.56 18.64 5.84
N LEU A 277 -13.37 19.07 5.42
CA LEU A 277 -12.38 18.25 4.73
C LEU A 277 -11.04 18.26 5.47
N PRO A 278 -10.89 17.48 6.56
CA PRO A 278 -9.60 17.30 7.17
C PRO A 278 -8.73 16.38 6.32
N ILE A 279 -7.62 16.89 5.81
CA ILE A 279 -6.63 16.16 5.02
C ILE A 279 -5.36 15.91 5.84
N VAL A 280 -4.79 14.72 5.71
CA VAL A 280 -3.53 14.33 6.36
C VAL A 280 -2.38 14.53 5.40
N CYS A 281 -1.30 15.13 5.88
CA CYS A 281 -0.07 15.28 5.15
C CYS A 281 1.12 14.79 5.99
N THR A 282 2.09 14.12 5.36
CA THR A 282 3.32 13.65 5.99
C THR A 282 4.55 14.24 5.30
N LEU A 283 5.67 14.33 6.03
CA LEU A 283 6.97 14.69 5.46
C LEU A 283 7.65 13.42 4.94
N ASP A 284 8.10 13.46 3.70
CA ASP A 284 9.04 12.46 3.18
C ASP A 284 10.46 12.83 3.58
N GLU A 285 11.07 12.04 4.46
CA GLU A 285 12.40 12.33 5.02
C GLU A 285 13.55 12.21 4.01
N VAL A 286 13.34 11.50 2.89
CA VAL A 286 14.36 11.31 1.85
C VAL A 286 14.36 12.50 0.88
N THR A 287 13.18 12.98 0.53
CA THR A 287 12.99 14.02 -0.51
C THR A 287 12.68 15.39 0.07
N ASN A 288 12.41 15.49 1.37
CA ASN A 288 11.88 16.66 2.07
C ASN A 288 10.53 17.18 1.52
N ALA A 289 9.85 16.37 0.72
CA ALA A 289 8.57 16.71 0.12
C ALA A 289 7.42 16.49 1.11
N VAL A 290 6.36 17.31 1.00
CA VAL A 290 5.12 17.09 1.76
C VAL A 290 4.17 16.24 0.92
N ARG A 291 3.66 15.15 1.50
CA ARG A 291 2.81 14.17 0.82
C ARG A 291 1.40 14.19 1.42
N PHE A 292 0.39 14.34 0.57
CA PHE A 292 -1.01 14.09 0.94
C PHE A 292 -1.24 12.58 1.15
N ARG A 293 -1.90 12.20 2.25
CA ARG A 293 -2.15 10.80 2.66
C ARG A 293 -3.61 10.38 2.55
N GLY A 294 -4.53 11.33 2.49
CA GLY A 294 -5.97 11.08 2.52
C GLY A 294 -6.71 12.02 3.47
N THR A 295 -7.95 11.66 3.81
CA THR A 295 -8.80 12.43 4.72
C THR A 295 -8.97 11.75 6.07
N LEU A 296 -9.22 12.52 7.12
CA LEU A 296 -9.59 12.01 8.45
C LEU A 296 -11.11 11.96 8.64
N PRO A 297 -11.62 11.02 9.45
CA PRO A 297 -12.95 11.13 10.04
C PRO A 297 -13.08 12.43 10.85
N VAL A 298 -14.25 13.08 10.77
CA VAL A 298 -14.60 14.27 11.56
C VAL A 298 -15.39 13.86 12.79
N ASP A 299 -14.94 14.29 13.97
CA ASP A 299 -15.64 14.11 15.26
C ASP A 299 -16.03 15.49 15.82
N LEU A 300 -17.26 15.93 15.54
CA LEU A 300 -17.75 17.27 15.90
C LEU A 300 -18.06 17.44 17.40
N ASP A 301 -18.24 16.33 18.13
CA ASP A 301 -18.71 16.32 19.51
C ASP A 301 -17.61 15.97 20.50
N TYR A 302 -16.41 15.66 20.01
CA TYR A 302 -15.24 15.39 20.82
C TYR A 302 -14.98 16.53 21.83
N LYS A 303 -15.03 16.16 23.13
CA LYS A 303 -14.89 17.06 24.28
C LYS A 303 -15.79 18.31 24.26
N CYS A 304 -16.93 18.23 23.58
CA CYS A 304 -17.96 19.25 23.67
C CYS A 304 -18.62 19.23 25.06
N ALA A 305 -19.03 20.38 25.60
CA ALA A 305 -19.71 20.44 26.91
C ALA A 305 -20.98 19.55 27.00
N ARG A 306 -21.60 19.19 25.86
CA ARG A 306 -22.70 18.20 25.80
C ARG A 306 -22.26 16.75 26.04
N SER A 307 -20.99 16.40 25.78
CA SER A 307 -20.44 15.05 26.01
C SER A 307 -19.94 14.85 27.45
N LEU A 308 -19.80 15.92 28.23
CA LEU A 308 -19.31 15.91 29.62
C LEU A 308 -20.46 16.03 30.66
N ALA A 309 -21.71 16.13 30.21
CA ALA A 309 -22.90 16.23 31.05
C ALA A 309 -23.73 14.93 31.03
N GLY A 310 -23.28 13.91 31.78
CA GLY A 310 -24.11 12.79 32.26
C GLY A 310 -24.45 11.65 31.28
N PRO A 311 -24.74 10.43 31.80
CA PRO A 311 -24.90 9.20 31.01
C PRO A 311 -26.25 9.16 30.26
N PRO A 312 -26.42 8.26 29.26
CA PRO A 312 -27.69 8.10 28.56
C PRO A 312 -28.78 7.64 29.54
N PRO A 313 -30.05 8.07 29.38
CA PRO A 313 -31.11 7.60 30.24
C PRO A 313 -31.40 6.13 29.96
N GLY A 314 -31.05 5.28 30.92
CA GLY A 314 -31.75 4.02 31.21
C GLY A 314 -31.28 2.75 30.52
N SER A 315 -30.26 2.09 31.08
CA SER A 315 -30.43 0.67 31.47
C SER A 315 -29.66 0.40 32.77
N LYS A 316 -30.44 0.12 33.82
CA LYS A 316 -30.09 -0.06 35.23
C LYS A 316 -28.75 -0.78 35.49
N THR A 317 -27.81 -0.09 36.12
CA THR A 317 -26.77 -0.69 36.97
C THR A 317 -27.24 -0.71 38.41
N LEU A 318 -27.35 -1.90 39.00
CA LEU A 318 -27.24 -2.09 40.45
C LEU A 318 -25.85 -2.66 40.73
N ARG A 319 -24.95 -1.81 41.23
CA ARG A 319 -23.88 -2.24 42.13
C ARG A 319 -24.09 -1.49 43.43
N GLY A 320 -24.17 -2.23 44.53
CA GLY A 320 -24.08 -1.73 45.89
C GLY A 320 -23.23 -2.73 46.69
N PRO A 321 -22.24 -2.27 47.48
CA PRO A 321 -21.10 -3.06 47.92
C PRO A 321 -21.31 -3.62 49.34
N LEU A 322 -20.56 -4.64 49.74
CA LEU A 322 -20.31 -4.87 51.16
C LEU A 322 -18.97 -5.56 51.41
N ALA A 323 -18.31 -5.02 52.42
CA ALA A 323 -16.96 -5.31 52.89
C ALA A 323 -16.81 -6.70 53.51
N LEU A 324 -15.56 -7.15 53.58
CA LEU A 324 -15.10 -8.34 54.30
C LEU A 324 -15.37 -8.21 55.82
N PRO A 325 -15.67 -9.34 56.48
CA PRO A 325 -15.08 -9.66 57.77
C PRO A 325 -14.41 -11.05 57.79
N HIS A 326 -13.45 -11.21 58.70
CA HIS A 326 -12.73 -12.44 59.06
C HIS A 326 -13.24 -12.94 60.45
N PRO A 327 -12.70 -14.00 61.08
CA PRO A 327 -12.94 -15.46 60.94
C PRO A 327 -13.67 -16.13 62.13
N ALA A 328 -14.27 -17.30 61.89
CA ALA A 328 -14.48 -18.44 62.82
C ALA A 328 -15.05 -19.57 61.94
N GLY A 329 -14.67 -20.85 61.97
CA GLY A 329 -14.14 -21.73 62.99
C GLY A 329 -14.75 -23.12 62.70
N CYS A 330 -14.02 -24.19 63.04
CA CYS A 330 -14.48 -25.59 63.11
C CYS A 330 -14.31 -26.53 61.89
N ARG A 331 -13.17 -27.26 61.95
CA ARG A 331 -13.03 -28.73 62.03
C ARG A 331 -13.62 -29.60 60.90
N GLY A 332 -12.75 -30.43 60.32
CA GLY A 332 -13.16 -31.64 59.60
C GLY A 332 -12.05 -32.28 58.79
N THR A 333 -11.34 -33.21 59.42
CA THR A 333 -10.33 -34.15 58.89
C THR A 333 -10.75 -34.92 57.65
N ALA A 334 -9.82 -35.21 56.74
CA ALA A 334 -9.38 -36.59 56.38
C ALA A 334 -8.62 -36.61 55.05
N ALA A 335 -7.76 -37.61 54.92
CA ALA A 335 -6.73 -37.77 53.91
C ALA A 335 -7.07 -38.82 52.85
N MET A 336 -6.28 -38.80 51.76
CA MET A 336 -5.85 -39.92 50.91
C MET A 336 -6.81 -40.52 49.85
N ALA A 337 -6.15 -40.94 48.76
CA ALA A 337 -6.50 -41.92 47.73
C ALA A 337 -7.14 -41.40 46.41
N GLY A 338 -6.44 -41.64 45.30
CA GLY A 338 -7.03 -41.70 43.94
C GLY A 338 -7.59 -43.10 43.65
N PRO A 339 -7.56 -43.53 42.38
CA PRO A 339 -8.28 -43.04 41.21
C PRO A 339 -9.54 -43.92 40.93
N ASP A 340 -10.50 -43.44 40.13
CA ASP A 340 -11.16 -44.23 39.09
C ASP A 340 -12.27 -43.46 38.34
N SER A 341 -12.39 -43.86 37.08
CA SER A 341 -13.34 -43.52 36.03
C SER A 341 -14.81 -43.34 36.42
N TYR A 342 -15.55 -42.44 35.76
CA TYR A 342 -16.56 -42.77 34.73
C TYR A 342 -17.27 -41.51 34.19
N SER A 343 -17.27 -41.42 32.86
CA SER A 343 -18.27 -40.81 31.96
C SER A 343 -19.33 -39.83 32.49
N ASN A 344 -19.35 -38.62 31.91
CA ASN A 344 -20.55 -38.07 31.26
C ASN A 344 -20.12 -37.04 30.20
N GLY A 345 -20.59 -37.26 28.97
CA GLY A 345 -20.17 -36.53 27.77
C GLY A 345 -20.62 -35.06 27.72
N PRO A 346 -19.92 -34.21 26.94
CA PRO A 346 -20.38 -32.85 26.71
C PRO A 346 -21.49 -32.86 25.66
N THR A 347 -22.57 -32.15 25.99
CA THR A 347 -23.65 -31.77 25.09
C THR A 347 -23.10 -31.10 23.84
N THR A 348 -23.39 -31.70 22.70
CA THR A 348 -23.15 -31.14 21.37
C THR A 348 -23.92 -29.83 21.24
N ARG A 349 -23.21 -28.69 21.24
CA ARG A 349 -23.67 -27.52 20.49
C ARG A 349 -23.54 -27.87 19.02
N GLU A 350 -24.66 -28.02 18.34
CA GLU A 350 -24.73 -28.16 16.89
C GLU A 350 -23.89 -27.05 16.25
N ALA A 351 -22.83 -27.46 15.55
CA ALA A 351 -22.10 -26.57 14.67
C ALA A 351 -23.06 -26.15 13.57
N GLU A 352 -23.33 -24.84 13.46
CA GLU A 352 -24.03 -24.26 12.32
C GLU A 352 -23.36 -24.75 11.03
N VAL A 353 -24.09 -25.57 10.26
CA VAL A 353 -23.66 -26.06 8.96
C VAL A 353 -23.47 -24.86 8.05
N ALA A 354 -22.25 -24.65 7.57
CA ALA A 354 -21.93 -23.60 6.62
C ALA A 354 -22.88 -23.68 5.41
N PRO A 355 -23.44 -22.55 4.95
CA PRO A 355 -24.40 -22.57 3.83
C PRO A 355 -23.74 -23.15 2.58
N ALA A 356 -24.50 -23.97 1.84
CA ALA A 356 -24.05 -24.57 0.60
C ALA A 356 -23.58 -23.51 -0.41
N PRO A 357 -22.51 -23.78 -1.19
CA PRO A 357 -21.94 -22.81 -2.11
C PRO A 357 -22.97 -22.32 -3.12
N LYS A 358 -23.09 -20.99 -3.26
CA LYS A 358 -23.97 -20.39 -4.27
C LYS A 358 -23.32 -20.48 -5.64
N ARG A 359 -23.98 -21.18 -6.56
CA ARG A 359 -23.56 -21.30 -7.96
C ARG A 359 -23.99 -20.03 -8.71
N ILE A 360 -23.03 -19.28 -9.24
CA ILE A 360 -23.32 -18.11 -10.07
C ILE A 360 -22.98 -18.48 -11.51
N LYS A 361 -23.98 -18.47 -12.40
CA LYS A 361 -23.75 -18.58 -13.85
C LYS A 361 -23.19 -17.25 -14.33
N VAL A 362 -21.97 -17.27 -14.87
CA VAL A 362 -21.37 -16.10 -15.52
C VAL A 362 -21.81 -16.10 -16.98
N ASN A 363 -22.50 -15.05 -17.41
CA ASN A 363 -22.93 -14.87 -18.79
C ASN A 363 -21.71 -14.58 -19.69
N SER A 364 -21.23 -15.61 -20.39
CA SER A 364 -20.54 -15.57 -21.72
C SER A 364 -19.73 -16.84 -22.06
N GLY A 365 -19.90 -17.95 -21.32
CA GLY A 365 -19.35 -19.27 -21.69
C GLY A 365 -19.82 -20.38 -20.75
N ASN A 366 -19.51 -21.65 -21.05
CA ASN A 366 -19.86 -22.83 -20.24
C ASN A 366 -19.11 -22.93 -18.88
N TRP A 367 -18.47 -21.84 -18.42
CA TRP A 367 -17.60 -21.82 -17.25
C TRP A 367 -18.38 -21.60 -15.96
N GLN A 368 -17.98 -22.28 -14.88
CA GLN A 368 -18.73 -22.30 -13.63
C GLN A 368 -17.95 -21.57 -12.55
N HIS A 369 -18.58 -20.55 -11.95
CA HIS A 369 -18.04 -19.83 -10.80
C HIS A 369 -18.81 -20.21 -9.54
N PHE A 370 -18.06 -20.65 -8.53
CA PHE A 370 -18.55 -21.06 -7.23
C PHE A 370 -18.06 -20.07 -6.19
N VAL A 371 -18.98 -19.52 -5.40
CA VAL A 371 -18.68 -18.71 -4.22
C VAL A 371 -18.85 -19.59 -3.00
N GLY A 372 -17.75 -19.83 -2.30
CA GLY A 372 -17.65 -20.62 -1.08
C GLY A 372 -17.96 -19.81 0.18
N PRO A 373 -17.59 -20.33 1.36
CA PRO A 373 -17.87 -19.68 2.63
C PRO A 373 -17.08 -18.38 2.78
N SER A 374 -17.69 -17.43 3.49
CA SER A 374 -17.01 -16.24 3.99
C SER A 374 -16.72 -16.38 5.47
N TYR A 375 -15.53 -15.99 5.91
CA TYR A 375 -15.14 -16.05 7.32
C TYR A 375 -14.26 -14.86 7.71
N ALA A 376 -14.28 -14.52 8.99
CA ALA A 376 -13.52 -13.39 9.52
C ALA A 376 -12.13 -13.84 9.98
N VAL A 377 -11.14 -12.99 9.70
CA VAL A 377 -9.77 -13.08 10.23
C VAL A 377 -9.40 -11.69 10.76
N SER A 378 -8.41 -11.56 11.64
CA SER A 378 -8.04 -10.28 12.28
C SER A 378 -7.91 -9.13 11.25
N GLY A 379 -8.83 -8.16 11.30
CA GLY A 379 -8.88 -6.99 10.42
C GLY A 379 -9.59 -7.18 9.06
N MET A 380 -9.96 -8.40 8.67
CA MET A 380 -10.44 -8.69 7.31
C MET A 380 -11.57 -9.72 7.27
N GLN A 381 -12.36 -9.67 6.20
CA GLN A 381 -13.27 -10.73 5.80
C GLN A 381 -12.70 -11.41 4.55
N LEU A 382 -12.66 -12.73 4.57
CA LEU A 382 -12.17 -13.56 3.47
C LEU A 382 -13.34 -14.32 2.85
N THR A 383 -13.39 -14.41 1.53
CA THR A 383 -14.36 -15.21 0.79
C THR A 383 -13.63 -16.12 -0.19
N ASP A 384 -13.91 -17.41 -0.09
CA ASP A 384 -13.32 -18.41 -0.99
C ASP A 384 -14.10 -18.48 -2.30
N HIS A 385 -13.38 -18.58 -3.42
CA HIS A 385 -13.96 -18.78 -4.74
C HIS A 385 -13.25 -19.90 -5.49
N ARG A 386 -13.99 -20.53 -6.40
CA ARG A 386 -13.46 -21.49 -7.35
C ARG A 386 -14.10 -21.28 -8.71
N MET A 387 -13.29 -21.29 -9.76
CA MET A 387 -13.76 -21.18 -11.14
C MET A 387 -13.24 -22.34 -11.97
N THR A 388 -14.14 -23.06 -12.64
CA THR A 388 -13.76 -24.10 -13.60
C THR A 388 -13.47 -23.43 -14.95
N VAL A 389 -12.24 -23.62 -15.45
CA VAL A 389 -11.69 -23.00 -16.66
C VAL A 389 -11.15 -24.08 -17.62
N PRO A 390 -10.91 -23.76 -18.91
CA PRO A 390 -10.24 -24.71 -19.79
C PRO A 390 -8.87 -25.11 -19.27
N LEU A 391 -8.49 -26.37 -19.44
CA LEU A 391 -7.11 -26.80 -19.23
C LEU A 391 -6.19 -26.10 -20.25
N ASP A 392 -6.60 -26.09 -21.51
CA ASP A 392 -5.93 -25.40 -22.62
C ASP A 392 -6.86 -24.35 -23.24
N HIS A 393 -6.44 -23.08 -23.16
CA HIS A 393 -7.21 -21.96 -23.69
C HIS A 393 -7.22 -21.90 -25.24
N SER A 394 -6.34 -22.62 -25.93
CA SER A 394 -6.39 -22.74 -27.39
C SER A 394 -7.45 -23.75 -27.87
N GLY A 395 -7.94 -24.61 -26.97
CA GLY A 395 -8.90 -25.67 -27.28
C GLY A 395 -8.31 -26.91 -27.95
N LYS A 396 -6.97 -26.98 -28.13
CA LYS A 396 -6.30 -28.14 -28.74
C LYS A 396 -6.27 -29.35 -27.80
N VAL A 397 -6.08 -29.11 -26.50
CA VAL A 397 -6.12 -30.16 -25.47
C VAL A 397 -7.46 -30.09 -24.72
N PRO A 398 -8.32 -31.12 -24.81
CA PRO A 398 -9.60 -31.11 -24.11
C PRO A 398 -9.41 -31.25 -22.60
N GLY A 399 -10.33 -30.68 -21.84
CA GLY A 399 -10.38 -30.80 -20.39
C GLY A 399 -10.53 -29.47 -19.68
N THR A 400 -10.69 -29.55 -18.36
CA THR A 400 -10.87 -28.40 -17.48
C THR A 400 -10.03 -28.54 -16.23
N ILE A 401 -9.71 -27.41 -15.62
CA ILE A 401 -9.14 -27.33 -14.28
C ILE A 401 -9.98 -26.40 -13.42
N ASP A 402 -9.89 -26.58 -12.10
CA ASP A 402 -10.46 -25.65 -11.15
C ASP A 402 -9.38 -24.69 -10.68
N VAL A 403 -9.65 -23.39 -10.79
CA VAL A 403 -8.79 -22.31 -10.28
C VAL A 403 -9.42 -21.72 -9.05
N PHE A 404 -8.69 -21.75 -7.94
CA PHE A 404 -9.05 -21.17 -6.66
C PHE A 404 -8.53 -19.75 -6.54
N PHE A 405 -9.35 -18.87 -5.97
CA PHE A 405 -8.90 -17.56 -5.53
C PHE A 405 -9.67 -17.14 -4.29
N ARG A 406 -9.08 -16.24 -3.52
CA ARG A 406 -9.67 -15.71 -2.29
C ARG A 406 -9.83 -14.21 -2.39
N GLU A 407 -11.06 -13.74 -2.19
CA GLU A 407 -11.34 -12.33 -1.98
C GLU A 407 -11.03 -11.95 -0.53
N LEU A 408 -10.30 -10.86 -0.36
CA LEU A 408 -10.00 -10.23 0.92
C LEU A 408 -10.52 -8.80 0.89
N VAL A 409 -11.31 -8.44 1.90
CA VAL A 409 -11.78 -7.07 2.12
C VAL A 409 -11.57 -6.67 3.58
N HIS A 410 -11.25 -5.40 3.82
CA HIS A 410 -11.21 -4.86 5.19
C HIS A 410 -12.59 -5.07 5.85
N ARG A 411 -12.62 -5.56 7.10
CA ARG A 411 -13.89 -5.98 7.75
C ARG A 411 -14.93 -4.85 7.79
N ASN A 412 -14.49 -3.62 8.02
CA ASN A 412 -15.36 -2.43 8.09
C ASN A 412 -15.76 -1.88 6.71
N LYS A 413 -15.23 -2.42 5.61
CA LYS A 413 -15.51 -1.99 4.23
C LYS A 413 -16.15 -3.10 3.38
N LYS A 414 -16.59 -4.19 4.00
CA LYS A 414 -17.17 -5.35 3.28
C LYS A 414 -18.38 -4.98 2.39
N ASP A 415 -19.14 -3.97 2.78
CA ASP A 415 -20.34 -3.50 2.08
C ASP A 415 -20.04 -2.27 1.19
N ASP A 416 -18.79 -1.79 1.17
CA ASP A 416 -18.37 -0.68 0.35
C ASP A 416 -18.29 -1.12 -1.12
N LYS A 417 -19.15 -0.52 -1.94
CA LYS A 417 -19.23 -0.75 -3.39
C LYS A 417 -18.31 0.19 -4.18
N GLY A 418 -17.70 1.17 -3.53
CA GLY A 418 -16.77 2.12 -4.13
C GLY A 418 -15.34 1.61 -4.23
N LEU A 419 -15.00 0.51 -3.53
CA LEU A 419 -13.67 -0.09 -3.57
C LEU A 419 -13.33 -0.59 -4.99
N GLY A 420 -12.08 -0.37 -5.40
CA GLY A 420 -11.52 -1.01 -6.58
C GLY A 420 -11.27 -2.51 -6.34
N TYR A 421 -10.81 -3.20 -7.38
CA TYR A 421 -10.34 -4.59 -7.27
C TYR A 421 -8.85 -4.63 -7.58
N LEU A 422 -8.10 -5.41 -6.80
CA LEU A 422 -6.67 -5.63 -6.99
C LEU A 422 -6.39 -7.13 -7.08
N LEU A 423 -5.95 -7.61 -8.24
CA LEU A 423 -5.41 -8.97 -8.36
C LEU A 423 -3.95 -8.98 -7.93
N PHE A 424 -3.60 -9.91 -7.03
CA PHE A 424 -2.23 -10.19 -6.68
C PHE A 424 -1.72 -11.40 -7.47
N LEU A 425 -0.63 -11.20 -8.23
CA LEU A 425 0.09 -12.21 -8.99
C LEU A 425 1.35 -12.61 -8.23
N GLN A 426 1.37 -13.87 -7.80
CA GLN A 426 2.41 -14.43 -6.94
C GLN A 426 3.69 -14.74 -7.73
N GLY A 427 4.84 -14.52 -7.07
CA GLY A 427 6.16 -14.90 -7.56
C GLY A 427 6.42 -16.41 -7.61
N GLY A 428 7.61 -16.81 -8.03
CA GLY A 428 7.93 -18.21 -8.31
C GLY A 428 8.70 -18.34 -9.62
N PRO A 429 8.23 -19.12 -10.61
CA PRO A 429 6.86 -19.63 -10.81
C PRO A 429 6.44 -20.76 -9.85
N GLY A 430 5.17 -21.19 -9.91
CA GLY A 430 4.75 -22.43 -9.23
C GLY A 430 4.36 -22.31 -7.75
N PHE A 431 4.18 -21.10 -7.22
CA PHE A 431 3.68 -20.87 -5.85
C PHE A 431 2.28 -20.29 -5.84
N GLU A 432 1.51 -20.67 -4.82
CA GLU A 432 0.19 -20.15 -4.52
C GLU A 432 0.23 -18.79 -3.81
N ALA A 433 -0.88 -18.04 -3.86
CA ALA A 433 -0.98 -16.78 -3.14
C ALA A 433 -0.92 -16.98 -1.61
N PRO A 434 -0.38 -15.99 -0.86
CA PRO A 434 -0.24 -16.11 0.59
C PRO A 434 -1.56 -16.36 1.30
N ARG A 435 -1.49 -17.02 2.46
CA ARG A 435 -2.62 -17.25 3.37
C ARG A 435 -2.50 -16.31 4.57
N PRO A 436 -3.06 -15.10 4.51
CA PRO A 436 -2.85 -14.12 5.57
C PRO A 436 -3.62 -14.53 6.84
N THR A 437 -2.93 -14.45 7.98
CA THR A 437 -3.47 -14.73 9.32
C THR A 437 -3.97 -13.46 10.01
N GLU A 438 -3.60 -12.29 9.48
CA GLU A 438 -4.03 -10.97 9.93
C GLU A 438 -3.88 -9.95 8.78
N LEU A 439 -4.49 -8.78 8.94
CA LEU A 439 -4.34 -7.69 7.99
C LEU A 439 -3.04 -6.90 8.26
N SER A 440 -1.95 -7.28 7.60
CA SER A 440 -0.62 -6.67 7.75
C SER A 440 0.06 -6.38 6.40
N GLY A 441 1.26 -5.77 6.44
CA GLY A 441 2.11 -5.52 5.27
C GLY A 441 1.43 -4.74 4.13
N TRP A 442 1.72 -5.15 2.89
CA TRP A 442 1.11 -4.54 1.70
C TRP A 442 -0.41 -4.77 1.63
N MET A 443 -0.92 -5.89 2.16
CA MET A 443 -2.36 -6.20 2.16
C MET A 443 -3.13 -5.19 3.03
N LYS A 444 -2.58 -4.81 4.19
CA LYS A 444 -3.17 -3.76 5.03
C LYS A 444 -3.29 -2.43 4.29
N GLN A 445 -2.26 -2.05 3.54
CA GLN A 445 -2.28 -0.83 2.75
C GLN A 445 -3.25 -0.93 1.56
N ALA A 446 -3.23 -2.04 0.83
CA ALA A 446 -4.12 -2.29 -0.30
C ALA A 446 -5.60 -2.27 0.11
N ALA A 447 -5.95 -2.86 1.25
CA ALA A 447 -7.33 -2.96 1.74
C ALA A 447 -7.98 -1.59 2.04
N ASN A 448 -7.20 -0.51 2.06
CA ASN A 448 -7.74 0.85 2.11
C ASN A 448 -8.43 1.26 0.80
N TYR A 449 -7.98 0.72 -0.33
CA TYR A 449 -8.41 1.13 -1.67
C TYR A 449 -9.14 0.03 -2.43
N PHE A 450 -8.91 -1.24 -2.06
CA PHE A 450 -9.29 -2.39 -2.88
C PHE A 450 -9.97 -3.51 -2.10
N ARG A 451 -10.80 -4.26 -2.82
CA ARG A 451 -11.01 -5.70 -2.62
C ARG A 451 -9.84 -6.43 -3.28
N ILE A 452 -9.13 -7.24 -2.50
CA ILE A 452 -7.92 -7.92 -2.97
C ILE A 452 -8.30 -9.34 -3.40
N ILE A 453 -7.86 -9.74 -4.59
CA ILE A 453 -8.00 -11.10 -5.12
C ILE A 453 -6.65 -11.79 -5.00
N LEU A 454 -6.58 -12.77 -4.11
CA LEU A 454 -5.42 -13.65 -3.91
C LEU A 454 -5.63 -14.90 -4.78
N LEU A 455 -4.96 -14.95 -5.92
CA LEU A 455 -5.10 -16.02 -6.90
C LEU A 455 -4.08 -17.13 -6.64
N ASP A 456 -4.57 -18.35 -6.42
CA ASP A 456 -3.73 -19.53 -6.63
C ASP A 456 -3.61 -19.70 -8.13
N GLN A 457 -2.46 -19.36 -8.69
CA GLN A 457 -2.22 -19.54 -10.12
C GLN A 457 -2.43 -21.01 -10.49
N ARG A 458 -2.91 -21.30 -11.71
CA ARG A 458 -3.18 -22.69 -12.13
C ARG A 458 -2.03 -23.63 -11.76
N GLY A 459 -2.37 -24.81 -11.25
CA GLY A 459 -1.38 -25.81 -10.84
C GLY A 459 -0.75 -25.58 -9.48
N THR A 460 -1.16 -24.55 -8.73
CA THR A 460 -0.62 -24.24 -7.39
C THR A 460 -1.71 -24.29 -6.32
N GLY A 461 -1.35 -24.60 -5.08
CA GLY A 461 -2.25 -24.55 -3.92
C GLY A 461 -3.55 -25.34 -4.15
N ARG A 462 -4.69 -24.63 -4.16
CA ARG A 462 -6.02 -25.20 -4.34
C ARG A 462 -6.53 -25.13 -5.79
N SER A 463 -5.73 -24.60 -6.71
CA SER A 463 -6.01 -24.60 -8.15
C SER A 463 -5.45 -25.87 -8.79
N THR A 464 -6.31 -26.86 -9.09
CA THR A 464 -5.96 -28.23 -9.56
C THR A 464 -4.45 -28.48 -9.59
N ALA A 465 -3.89 -28.73 -8.40
CA ALA A 465 -2.46 -28.61 -8.18
C ALA A 465 -1.66 -29.61 -9.02
N VAL A 466 -0.45 -29.22 -9.43
CA VAL A 466 0.53 -30.13 -10.02
C VAL A 466 1.47 -30.59 -8.92
N THR A 467 1.48 -31.89 -8.64
CA THR A 467 2.41 -32.55 -7.73
C THR A 467 3.27 -33.54 -8.49
N CYS A 468 4.42 -33.94 -7.95
CA CYS A 468 5.25 -34.95 -8.60
C CYS A 468 4.47 -36.26 -8.82
N ASP A 469 3.69 -36.69 -7.83
CA ASP A 469 2.87 -37.92 -7.92
C ASP A 469 1.78 -37.83 -8.98
N ASN A 470 0.99 -36.75 -8.97
CA ASN A 470 -0.12 -36.65 -9.91
C ASN A 470 0.34 -36.35 -11.34
N LEU A 471 1.52 -35.75 -11.50
CA LEU A 471 2.13 -35.56 -12.81
C LEU A 471 2.69 -36.89 -13.32
N ALA A 472 3.42 -37.64 -12.50
CA ALA A 472 3.93 -38.96 -12.89
C ALA A 472 2.80 -39.94 -13.28
N ALA A 473 1.61 -39.79 -12.69
CA ALA A 473 0.44 -40.57 -13.04
C ALA A 473 -0.24 -40.19 -14.38
N ARG A 474 0.22 -39.12 -15.07
CA ARG A 474 -0.39 -38.61 -16.33
C ARG A 474 0.10 -39.30 -17.61
N GLY A 475 0.68 -40.49 -17.49
CA GLY A 475 1.13 -41.29 -18.63
C GLY A 475 2.59 -41.04 -18.97
N THR A 476 2.91 -40.99 -20.27
CA THR A 476 4.30 -40.92 -20.74
C THR A 476 4.96 -39.56 -20.43
N PRO A 477 6.30 -39.48 -20.35
CA PRO A 477 7.00 -38.21 -20.17
C PRO A 477 6.58 -37.11 -21.16
N GLU A 478 6.27 -37.46 -22.41
CA GLU A 478 5.80 -36.52 -23.43
C GLU A 478 4.42 -35.95 -23.09
N GLN A 479 3.50 -36.79 -22.58
CA GLN A 479 2.19 -36.36 -22.12
C GLN A 479 2.29 -35.45 -20.89
N GLN A 480 3.21 -35.77 -19.99
CA GLN A 480 3.53 -34.95 -18.81
C GLN A 480 4.10 -33.59 -19.20
N ALA A 481 5.06 -33.56 -20.14
CA ALA A 481 5.67 -32.33 -20.64
C ALA A 481 4.63 -31.45 -21.35
N GLN A 482 3.79 -32.03 -22.23
CA GLN A 482 2.72 -31.29 -22.91
C GLN A 482 1.71 -30.71 -21.91
N TYR A 483 1.42 -31.42 -20.82
CA TYR A 483 0.57 -30.90 -19.75
C TYR A 483 1.24 -29.72 -19.02
N LEU A 484 2.52 -29.83 -18.67
CA LEU A 484 3.29 -28.76 -18.02
C LEU A 484 3.30 -27.45 -18.83
N LYS A 485 3.38 -27.52 -20.17
CA LYS A 485 3.32 -26.34 -21.06
C LYS A 485 2.07 -25.48 -20.86
N LEU A 486 1.00 -26.03 -20.29
CA LEU A 486 -0.27 -25.33 -20.07
C LEU A 486 -0.30 -24.50 -18.77
N PHE A 487 0.79 -24.44 -18.00
CA PHE A 487 0.86 -23.79 -16.67
C PHE A 487 1.64 -22.47 -16.64
N ARG A 488 1.97 -21.92 -17.81
CA ARG A 488 2.78 -20.69 -17.95
C ARG A 488 1.94 -19.41 -17.83
N ALA A 489 2.63 -18.26 -17.75
CA ALA A 489 2.07 -16.93 -17.57
C ALA A 489 0.91 -16.59 -18.53
N ASP A 490 0.98 -16.97 -19.80
CA ASP A 490 -0.09 -16.71 -20.77
C ASP A 490 -1.39 -17.44 -20.43
N SER A 491 -1.29 -18.66 -19.93
CA SER A 491 -2.40 -19.46 -19.42
C SER A 491 -2.95 -18.93 -18.08
N ILE A 492 -2.08 -18.43 -17.20
CA ILE A 492 -2.46 -17.77 -15.92
C ILE A 492 -3.23 -16.47 -16.21
N VAL A 493 -2.77 -15.65 -17.14
CA VAL A 493 -3.41 -14.39 -17.54
C VAL A 493 -4.79 -14.64 -18.13
N ARG A 494 -4.97 -15.69 -18.94
CA ARG A 494 -6.28 -16.03 -19.50
C ARG A 494 -7.26 -16.50 -18.42
N ASP A 495 -6.80 -17.20 -17.38
CA ASP A 495 -7.64 -17.50 -16.20
C ASP A 495 -8.03 -16.21 -15.46
N ALA A 496 -7.06 -15.32 -15.27
CA ALA A 496 -7.29 -14.04 -14.61
C ALA A 496 -8.35 -13.20 -15.35
N GLU A 497 -8.36 -13.19 -16.68
CA GLU A 497 -9.41 -12.51 -17.47
C GLU A 497 -10.80 -13.13 -17.29
N LEU A 498 -10.89 -14.46 -17.23
CA LEU A 498 -12.16 -15.13 -16.95
C LEU A 498 -12.67 -14.79 -15.54
N ILE A 499 -11.77 -14.80 -14.55
CA ILE A 499 -12.08 -14.43 -13.16
C ILE A 499 -12.52 -12.97 -13.09
N ARG A 500 -11.80 -12.04 -13.71
CA ARG A 500 -12.14 -10.60 -13.72
C ARG A 500 -13.56 -10.37 -14.18
N ARG A 501 -13.95 -10.97 -15.31
CA ARG A 501 -15.32 -10.86 -15.88
C ARG A 501 -16.39 -11.44 -14.96
N ALA A 502 -16.04 -12.42 -14.13
CA ALA A 502 -16.95 -13.04 -13.18
C ALA A 502 -17.11 -12.22 -11.88
N VAL A 503 -16.03 -11.58 -11.40
CA VAL A 503 -15.99 -11.00 -10.05
C VAL A 503 -16.03 -9.48 -10.00
N VAL A 504 -15.60 -8.79 -11.06
CA VAL A 504 -15.56 -7.33 -11.10
C VAL A 504 -16.83 -6.83 -11.80
N PRO A 505 -17.75 -6.15 -11.09
CA PRO A 505 -18.99 -5.68 -11.70
C PRO A 505 -18.72 -4.68 -12.83
N HIS A 506 -19.41 -4.83 -13.97
CA HIS A 506 -19.29 -3.87 -15.09
C HIS A 506 -19.71 -2.44 -14.72
N ASN A 507 -20.62 -2.31 -13.75
CA ASN A 507 -21.07 -1.02 -13.21
C ASN A 507 -20.21 -0.52 -12.04
N SER A 508 -19.05 -1.12 -11.78
CA SER A 508 -18.07 -0.59 -10.82
C SER A 508 -17.51 0.76 -11.30
N SER A 509 -16.91 1.51 -10.39
CA SER A 509 -16.16 2.75 -10.71
C SER A 509 -15.03 2.53 -11.72
N SER A 510 -14.53 1.30 -11.85
CA SER A 510 -13.49 0.91 -12.80
C SER A 510 -14.03 0.39 -14.15
N GLY A 511 -15.35 0.29 -14.33
CA GLY A 511 -15.99 -0.22 -15.55
C GLY A 511 -15.71 -1.71 -15.80
N GLY A 512 -15.66 -2.53 -14.74
CA GLY A 512 -15.32 -3.95 -14.85
C GLY A 512 -13.81 -4.26 -14.92
N ARG A 513 -12.94 -3.25 -14.79
CA ARG A 513 -11.47 -3.42 -14.79
C ARG A 513 -10.91 -3.56 -13.37
N TRP A 514 -9.71 -4.10 -13.23
CA TRP A 514 -9.01 -4.18 -11.94
C TRP A 514 -7.57 -3.66 -12.03
N SER A 515 -6.99 -3.31 -10.89
CA SER A 515 -5.55 -3.10 -10.73
C SER A 515 -4.86 -4.45 -10.56
N ILE A 516 -3.58 -4.55 -10.92
CA ILE A 516 -2.78 -5.75 -10.65
C ILE A 516 -1.49 -5.41 -9.91
N LEU A 517 -1.09 -6.28 -8.98
CA LEU A 517 0.19 -6.23 -8.27
C LEU A 517 0.94 -7.54 -8.49
N GLY A 518 2.11 -7.47 -9.11
CA GLY A 518 2.97 -8.64 -9.38
C GLY A 518 4.29 -8.55 -8.64
N GLN A 519 4.65 -9.63 -7.92
CA GLN A 519 5.96 -9.79 -7.30
C GLN A 519 6.79 -10.82 -8.06
N SER A 520 8.05 -10.52 -8.38
CA SER A 520 8.96 -11.48 -9.02
C SER A 520 8.35 -12.05 -10.32
N PHE A 521 8.25 -13.37 -10.50
CA PHE A 521 7.49 -14.00 -11.59
C PHE A 521 6.08 -13.41 -11.80
N GLY A 522 5.40 -12.96 -10.74
CA GLY A 522 4.12 -12.26 -10.87
C GLY A 522 4.21 -10.97 -11.70
N GLY A 523 5.36 -10.30 -11.70
CA GLY A 523 5.64 -9.18 -12.60
C GLY A 523 5.89 -9.59 -14.06
N PHE A 524 6.44 -10.79 -14.31
CA PHE A 524 6.46 -11.42 -15.64
C PHE A 524 5.03 -11.67 -16.13
N CYS A 525 4.15 -12.14 -15.24
CA CYS A 525 2.71 -12.24 -15.52
C CYS A 525 2.10 -10.87 -15.81
N CYS A 526 2.48 -9.80 -15.11
CA CYS A 526 2.01 -8.44 -15.41
C CYS A 526 2.37 -7.99 -16.84
N ALA A 527 3.62 -8.19 -17.28
CA ALA A 527 4.05 -7.86 -18.64
C ALA A 527 3.33 -8.70 -19.70
N THR A 528 3.10 -9.98 -19.41
CA THR A 528 2.26 -10.87 -20.24
C THR A 528 0.83 -10.34 -20.31
N TYR A 529 0.28 -9.85 -19.19
CA TYR A 529 -1.09 -9.34 -19.13
C TYR A 529 -1.26 -8.04 -19.94
N LEU A 530 -0.29 -7.13 -19.87
CA LEU A 530 -0.24 -5.94 -20.72
C LEU A 530 -0.14 -6.29 -22.21
N SER A 531 0.48 -7.43 -22.54
CA SER A 531 0.60 -7.90 -23.93
C SER A 531 -0.70 -8.57 -24.42
N LEU A 532 -1.41 -9.31 -23.57
CA LEU A 532 -2.56 -10.09 -24.00
C LEU A 532 -3.90 -9.34 -23.84
N ALA A 533 -4.10 -8.64 -22.73
CA ALA A 533 -5.40 -8.04 -22.38
C ALA A 533 -5.27 -6.77 -21.51
N PRO A 534 -4.56 -5.73 -21.97
CA PRO A 534 -4.42 -4.46 -21.26
C PRO A 534 -5.76 -3.74 -21.02
N GLU A 535 -6.80 -4.03 -21.81
CA GLU A 535 -8.13 -3.43 -21.66
C GLU A 535 -8.82 -3.82 -20.34
N GLY A 536 -8.40 -4.94 -19.73
CA GLY A 536 -8.88 -5.39 -18.43
C GLY A 536 -8.31 -4.61 -17.24
N LEU A 537 -7.37 -3.69 -17.48
CA LEU A 537 -6.51 -3.12 -16.45
C LEU A 537 -6.82 -1.65 -16.15
N VAL A 538 -6.77 -1.30 -14.87
CA VAL A 538 -6.77 0.08 -14.38
C VAL A 538 -5.35 0.60 -14.26
N GLU A 539 -4.48 -0.14 -13.57
CA GLU A 539 -3.08 0.18 -13.34
C GLU A 539 -2.29 -1.12 -13.04
N VAL A 540 -0.98 -1.09 -13.28
CA VAL A 540 -0.07 -2.22 -13.06
C VAL A 540 1.03 -1.83 -12.08
N LEU A 541 1.18 -2.61 -11.02
CA LEU A 541 2.18 -2.42 -9.98
C LEU A 541 3.13 -3.63 -9.98
N ILE A 542 4.43 -3.40 -10.13
CA ILE A 542 5.44 -4.47 -10.22
C ILE A 542 6.47 -4.30 -9.10
N THR A 543 6.85 -5.39 -8.44
CA THR A 543 7.93 -5.40 -7.46
C THR A 543 8.94 -6.51 -7.81
N GLY A 544 10.21 -6.14 -8.00
CA GLY A 544 11.30 -7.10 -8.22
C GLY A 544 11.07 -8.10 -9.36
N GLY A 545 10.41 -7.71 -10.45
CA GLY A 545 9.85 -8.68 -11.42
C GLY A 545 9.59 -8.14 -12.83
N LEU A 546 10.56 -7.45 -13.45
CA LEU A 546 10.48 -7.12 -14.87
C LEU A 546 11.14 -8.23 -15.71
N PRO A 547 10.44 -8.81 -16.71
CA PRO A 547 11.02 -9.88 -17.52
C PRO A 547 12.21 -9.38 -18.33
N PRO A 548 13.29 -10.15 -18.50
CA PRO A 548 14.36 -9.84 -19.44
C PRO A 548 13.97 -10.25 -20.86
N GLY A 549 14.58 -9.62 -21.88
CA GLY A 549 14.56 -10.14 -23.24
C GLY A 549 13.18 -10.30 -23.88
N ILE A 550 12.27 -9.34 -23.70
CA ILE A 550 10.91 -9.43 -24.26
C ILE A 550 10.85 -9.53 -25.80
N ASN A 551 11.95 -9.18 -26.49
CA ASN A 551 12.07 -9.19 -27.96
C ASN A 551 12.97 -10.31 -28.51
N GLN A 552 13.38 -11.26 -27.66
CA GLN A 552 14.21 -12.39 -28.09
C GLN A 552 13.48 -13.72 -27.89
N PRO A 553 13.79 -14.76 -28.68
CA PRO A 553 13.12 -16.05 -28.58
C PRO A 553 13.36 -16.79 -27.26
N CYS A 554 14.54 -16.63 -26.67
CA CYS A 554 14.82 -17.09 -25.31
C CYS A 554 15.88 -16.19 -24.66
N SER A 555 15.66 -15.81 -23.40
CA SER A 555 16.61 -14.97 -22.64
C SER A 555 17.35 -15.69 -21.53
N ALA A 556 17.14 -16.99 -21.35
CA ALA A 556 17.67 -17.74 -20.21
C ALA A 556 19.21 -17.67 -20.15
N GLU A 557 19.91 -17.83 -21.28
CA GLU A 557 21.37 -17.81 -21.31
C GLU A 557 21.96 -16.46 -20.87
N ASP A 558 21.41 -15.35 -21.39
CA ASP A 558 21.83 -14.00 -21.00
C ASP A 558 21.58 -13.74 -19.53
N VAL A 559 20.43 -14.18 -19.02
CA VAL A 559 20.07 -14.09 -17.59
C VAL A 559 21.14 -14.80 -16.76
N TYR A 560 21.45 -16.07 -17.04
CA TYR A 560 22.39 -16.82 -16.23
C TYR A 560 23.82 -16.29 -16.32
N ARG A 561 24.24 -15.83 -17.50
CA ARG A 561 25.56 -15.19 -17.67
C ARG A 561 25.70 -13.94 -16.79
N ARG A 562 24.61 -13.22 -16.51
CA ARG A 562 24.58 -12.07 -15.59
C ARG A 562 24.42 -12.50 -14.13
N THR A 563 23.51 -13.42 -13.82
CA THR A 563 23.20 -13.80 -12.44
C THR A 563 24.31 -14.63 -11.80
N PHE A 564 25.09 -15.43 -12.53
CA PHE A 564 26.31 -16.05 -11.98
C PHE A 564 27.32 -15.01 -11.50
N ARG A 565 27.55 -13.92 -12.26
CA ARG A 565 28.40 -12.81 -11.81
C ARG A 565 27.85 -12.13 -10.56
N ARG A 566 26.52 -12.02 -10.45
CA ARG A 566 25.87 -11.49 -9.24
C ARG A 566 26.06 -12.43 -8.05
N CYS A 567 25.95 -13.74 -8.25
CA CYS A 567 26.22 -14.73 -7.22
C CYS A 567 27.65 -14.58 -6.68
N LEU A 568 28.66 -14.48 -7.55
CA LEU A 568 30.04 -14.28 -7.11
C LEU A 568 30.19 -13.03 -6.24
N ARG A 569 29.59 -11.91 -6.64
CA ARG A 569 29.60 -10.67 -5.83
C ARG A 569 28.88 -10.81 -4.49
N GLN A 570 27.74 -11.51 -4.44
CA GLN A 570 27.02 -11.71 -3.18
C GLN A 570 27.76 -12.66 -2.24
N ASN A 571 28.42 -13.70 -2.77
CA ASN A 571 29.31 -14.56 -1.98
C ASN A 571 30.49 -13.77 -1.40
N GLU A 572 31.10 -12.89 -2.19
CA GLU A 572 32.18 -12.03 -1.71
C GLU A 572 31.71 -11.17 -0.52
N LYS A 573 30.55 -10.50 -0.65
CA LYS A 573 29.96 -9.71 0.45
C LYS A 573 29.64 -10.57 1.68
N PHE A 574 29.12 -11.77 1.47
CA PHE A 574 28.83 -12.71 2.56
C PHE A 574 30.10 -13.07 3.34
N TYR A 575 31.16 -13.52 2.66
CA TYR A 575 32.41 -13.91 3.31
C TYR A 575 33.23 -12.73 3.84
N GLN A 576 33.11 -11.54 3.26
CA GLN A 576 33.67 -10.32 3.86
C GLN A 576 33.03 -10.01 5.21
N ARG A 577 31.73 -10.28 5.36
CA ARG A 577 30.99 -10.06 6.61
C ARG A 577 31.22 -11.19 7.63
N PHE A 578 31.30 -12.44 7.17
CA PHE A 578 31.48 -13.63 7.99
C PHE A 578 32.72 -14.43 7.54
N PRO A 579 33.94 -13.93 7.82
CA PRO A 579 35.18 -14.55 7.30
C PRO A 579 35.42 -15.96 7.85
N THR A 580 34.92 -16.28 9.04
CA THR A 580 35.00 -17.62 9.65
C THR A 580 34.21 -18.67 8.89
N ASP A 581 33.20 -18.27 8.13
CA ASP A 581 32.34 -19.20 7.40
C ASP A 581 33.05 -19.79 6.17
N VAL A 582 34.18 -19.21 5.75
CA VAL A 582 35.04 -19.79 4.70
C VAL A 582 35.48 -21.19 5.12
N GLU A 583 36.09 -21.33 6.30
CA GLU A 583 36.58 -22.61 6.81
C GLU A 583 35.43 -23.58 7.10
N THR A 584 34.31 -23.09 7.63
CA THR A 584 33.13 -23.91 7.91
C THR A 584 32.53 -24.51 6.63
N ALA A 585 32.34 -23.69 5.59
CA ALA A 585 31.80 -24.15 4.31
C ALA A 585 32.76 -25.14 3.62
N GLN A 586 34.07 -24.90 3.67
CA GLN A 586 35.08 -25.82 3.17
C GLN A 586 35.00 -27.17 3.87
N ARG A 587 34.94 -27.17 5.21
CA ARG A 587 34.84 -28.40 6.01
C ARG A 587 33.60 -29.20 5.65
N ILE A 588 32.44 -28.55 5.48
CA ILE A 588 31.20 -29.21 5.07
C ILE A 588 31.39 -29.84 3.69
N VAL A 589 31.88 -29.09 2.71
CA VAL A 589 32.07 -29.60 1.34
C VAL A 589 33.02 -30.79 1.30
N LEU A 590 34.15 -30.73 1.99
CA LEU A 590 35.12 -31.83 2.03
C LEU A 590 34.50 -33.07 2.69
N HIS A 591 33.81 -32.90 3.83
CA HIS A 591 33.12 -33.99 4.51
C HIS A 591 32.06 -34.66 3.63
N LEU A 592 31.29 -33.87 2.88
CA LEU A 592 30.30 -34.39 1.93
C LEU A 592 30.96 -35.16 0.78
N ALA A 593 32.06 -34.64 0.22
CA ALA A 593 32.80 -35.27 -0.86
C ALA A 593 33.51 -36.57 -0.45
N GLU A 594 33.87 -36.70 0.83
CA GLU A 594 34.52 -37.90 1.40
C GLU A 594 33.53 -39.00 1.79
N GLN A 595 32.21 -38.75 1.78
CA GLN A 595 31.24 -39.80 2.02
C GLN A 595 31.29 -40.85 0.90
N PRO A 596 31.03 -42.14 1.18
CA PRO A 596 31.09 -43.21 0.17
C PRO A 596 30.27 -42.94 -1.09
N ASP A 597 29.11 -42.29 -0.94
CA ASP A 597 28.21 -41.95 -2.06
C ASP A 597 28.40 -40.50 -2.56
N GLY A 598 29.36 -39.74 -2.01
CA GLY A 598 29.58 -38.33 -2.32
C GLY A 598 28.53 -37.36 -1.73
N GLY A 599 27.91 -37.74 -0.61
CA GLY A 599 26.96 -36.90 0.12
C GLY A 599 26.30 -37.61 1.30
N VAL A 600 25.44 -36.90 2.03
CA VAL A 600 24.64 -37.43 3.15
C VAL A 600 23.15 -37.34 2.87
N THR A 601 22.37 -38.25 3.43
CA THR A 601 20.91 -38.27 3.29
C THR A 601 20.23 -37.42 4.37
N THR A 602 19.21 -36.66 3.99
CA THR A 602 18.38 -35.87 4.90
C THR A 602 17.23 -36.69 5.49
N PRO A 603 16.56 -36.23 6.56
CA PRO A 603 15.34 -36.89 7.06
C PRO A 603 14.23 -37.04 6.01
N ALA A 604 14.16 -36.14 5.02
CA ALA A 604 13.20 -36.25 3.91
C ALA A 604 13.65 -37.21 2.78
N GLY A 605 14.86 -37.79 2.87
CA GLY A 605 15.41 -38.68 1.85
C GLY A 605 16.12 -37.97 0.69
N ASN A 606 16.27 -36.64 0.75
CA ASN A 606 17.07 -35.88 -0.19
C ASN A 606 18.56 -36.07 0.07
N ARG A 607 19.40 -35.68 -0.90
CA ARG A 607 20.86 -35.75 -0.76
C ARG A 607 21.49 -34.37 -0.60
N ILE A 608 22.26 -34.21 0.47
CA ILE A 608 23.21 -33.11 0.60
C ILE A 608 24.55 -33.58 0.03
N THR A 609 24.96 -32.95 -1.06
CA THR A 609 26.22 -33.15 -1.79
C THR A 609 26.91 -31.79 -1.87
N PRO A 610 28.19 -31.70 -2.28
CA PRO A 610 28.84 -30.41 -2.48
C PRO A 610 28.03 -29.46 -3.37
N ARG A 611 27.41 -29.95 -4.45
CA ARG A 611 26.61 -29.16 -5.38
C ARG A 611 25.23 -28.78 -4.83
N THR A 612 24.54 -29.67 -4.11
CA THR A 612 23.23 -29.30 -3.52
C THR A 612 23.40 -28.37 -2.32
N PHE A 613 24.54 -28.44 -1.60
CA PHE A 613 24.89 -27.47 -0.56
C PHE A 613 25.04 -26.04 -1.12
N GLN A 614 25.61 -25.89 -2.32
CA GLN A 614 25.70 -24.57 -2.97
C GLN A 614 24.33 -23.92 -3.24
N LEU A 615 23.25 -24.71 -3.35
CA LEU A 615 21.89 -24.20 -3.59
C LEU A 615 21.34 -23.37 -2.42
N LEU A 616 21.94 -23.46 -1.22
CA LEU A 616 21.52 -22.66 -0.07
C LEU A 616 21.53 -21.15 -0.35
N GLY A 617 22.35 -20.70 -1.31
CA GLY A 617 22.37 -19.29 -1.69
C GLY A 617 21.04 -18.80 -2.29
N LEU A 618 20.20 -19.68 -2.86
CA LEU A 618 18.85 -19.34 -3.33
C LEU A 618 18.01 -18.69 -2.23
N GLN A 619 17.95 -19.29 -1.05
CA GLN A 619 17.07 -18.81 0.04
C GLN A 619 17.74 -17.76 0.94
N CYS A 620 18.98 -17.39 0.62
CA CYS A 620 19.83 -16.58 1.49
C CYS A 620 20.38 -15.36 0.76
N LEU A 621 21.24 -15.53 -0.25
CA LEU A 621 22.06 -14.44 -0.77
C LEU A 621 21.28 -13.31 -1.48
N GLY A 622 20.02 -13.55 -1.86
CA GLY A 622 19.15 -12.55 -2.50
C GLY A 622 18.14 -11.86 -1.58
N PHE A 623 18.22 -12.09 -0.27
CA PHE A 623 17.25 -11.62 0.73
C PHE A 623 17.92 -10.74 1.80
N SER A 624 17.25 -9.70 2.28
CA SER A 624 17.87 -8.66 3.14
C SER A 624 18.47 -9.19 4.45
N HIS A 625 17.95 -10.31 4.97
CA HIS A 625 18.41 -10.98 6.19
C HIS A 625 19.01 -12.37 5.93
N GLY A 626 19.30 -12.67 4.66
CA GLY A 626 19.66 -14.02 4.27
C GLY A 626 21.12 -14.38 4.53
N PHE A 627 22.00 -13.39 4.68
CA PHE A 627 23.39 -13.64 5.08
C PHE A 627 23.46 -14.16 6.51
N GLU A 628 22.76 -13.51 7.45
CA GLU A 628 22.66 -13.95 8.84
C GLU A 628 22.03 -15.34 8.94
N ARG A 629 20.97 -15.60 8.15
CA ARG A 629 20.35 -16.92 8.07
C ARG A 629 21.34 -18.01 7.66
N LEU A 630 22.13 -17.75 6.61
CA LEU A 630 23.15 -18.70 6.16
C LEU A 630 24.22 -18.90 7.23
N HIS A 631 24.73 -17.82 7.81
CA HIS A 631 25.73 -17.86 8.89
C HIS A 631 25.27 -18.73 10.08
N TYR A 632 24.06 -18.48 10.61
CA TYR A 632 23.52 -19.27 11.73
C TYR A 632 23.27 -20.73 11.38
N MET A 633 22.95 -21.04 10.12
CA MET A 633 22.85 -22.41 9.65
C MET A 633 24.22 -23.10 9.65
N LEU A 634 25.28 -22.40 9.22
CA LEU A 634 26.65 -22.92 9.21
C LEU A 634 27.22 -23.09 10.63
N GLU A 635 26.92 -22.17 11.55
CA GLU A 635 27.31 -22.23 12.96
C GLU A 635 26.84 -23.53 13.63
N GLY A 636 25.60 -23.96 13.34
CA GLY A 636 24.99 -25.18 13.89
C GLY A 636 25.19 -26.45 13.05
N ALA A 637 26.12 -26.45 12.09
CA ALA A 637 26.24 -27.54 11.10
C ALA A 637 26.68 -28.88 11.69
N TRP A 638 27.40 -28.88 12.83
CA TRP A 638 28.12 -30.06 13.34
C TRP A 638 27.55 -30.59 14.65
N ASP A 639 27.50 -31.91 14.78
CA ASP A 639 27.37 -32.66 16.03
C ASP A 639 28.56 -33.64 16.11
N GLY A 640 29.60 -33.26 16.87
CA GLY A 640 30.89 -33.92 16.85
C GLY A 640 31.55 -33.90 15.46
N GLN A 641 31.67 -35.07 14.83
CA GLN A 641 32.29 -35.25 13.50
C GLN A 641 31.27 -35.46 12.37
N GLN A 642 29.97 -35.42 12.67
CA GLN A 642 28.91 -35.61 11.69
C GLN A 642 28.09 -34.34 11.51
N LEU A 643 27.45 -34.19 10.36
CA LEU A 643 26.48 -33.12 10.15
C LEU A 643 25.26 -33.33 11.06
N SER A 644 24.89 -32.28 11.79
CA SER A 644 23.85 -32.32 12.80
C SER A 644 22.49 -32.65 12.18
N HIS A 645 21.61 -33.30 12.95
CA HIS A 645 20.23 -33.55 12.51
C HIS A 645 19.50 -32.25 12.19
N LYS A 646 19.75 -31.20 12.99
CA LYS A 646 19.18 -29.87 12.79
C LYS A 646 19.57 -29.29 11.43
N PHE A 647 20.86 -29.31 11.09
CA PHE A 647 21.36 -28.81 9.81
C PHE A 647 20.70 -29.52 8.61
N LYS A 648 20.62 -30.86 8.67
CA LYS A 648 19.97 -31.65 7.61
C LYS A 648 18.49 -31.30 7.46
N LYS A 649 17.78 -31.07 8.57
CA LYS A 649 16.36 -30.68 8.54
C LYS A 649 16.18 -29.23 8.05
N ASP A 650 17.06 -28.31 8.46
CA ASP A 650 17.05 -26.93 7.97
C ASP A 650 17.31 -26.88 6.46
N PHE A 651 18.21 -27.74 5.95
CA PHE A 651 18.44 -27.88 4.50
C PHE A 651 17.17 -28.28 3.76
N ASP A 652 16.47 -29.34 4.21
CA ASP A 652 15.19 -29.75 3.60
C ASP A 652 14.15 -28.61 3.63
N ASN A 653 14.05 -27.89 4.75
CA ASN A 653 13.07 -26.81 4.90
C ASN A 653 13.34 -25.63 3.95
N LEU A 654 14.62 -25.34 3.66
CA LEU A 654 14.99 -24.30 2.70
C LEU A 654 14.86 -24.78 1.26
N MET A 655 15.17 -26.05 0.99
CA MET A 655 15.19 -26.65 -0.35
C MET A 655 13.93 -27.48 -0.64
N ALA A 656 12.75 -26.92 -0.37
CA ALA A 656 11.44 -27.56 -0.56
C ALA A 656 11.00 -27.60 -2.04
N TRP A 657 11.80 -28.23 -2.90
CA TRP A 657 11.51 -28.40 -4.33
C TRP A 657 10.38 -29.39 -4.61
N ASP A 658 10.03 -30.19 -3.62
CA ASP A 658 9.00 -31.23 -3.63
C ASP A 658 7.58 -30.69 -3.47
N THR A 659 7.40 -29.60 -2.72
CA THR A 659 6.07 -29.00 -2.50
C THR A 659 5.60 -28.15 -3.68
N ASN A 660 6.53 -27.65 -4.49
CA ASN A 660 6.25 -26.74 -5.61
C ASN A 660 7.01 -27.18 -6.88
N PRO A 661 6.71 -28.37 -7.46
CA PRO A 661 7.49 -28.92 -8.56
C PRO A 661 7.46 -28.10 -9.85
N LEU A 662 6.43 -27.27 -10.03
CA LEU A 662 6.39 -26.30 -11.13
C LEU A 662 7.54 -25.29 -11.06
N TYR A 663 8.00 -24.94 -9.86
CA TYR A 663 9.14 -24.04 -9.72
C TYR A 663 10.41 -24.66 -10.29
N ALA A 664 10.64 -25.97 -10.09
CA ALA A 664 11.76 -26.68 -10.71
C ALA A 664 11.55 -26.92 -12.21
N ALA A 665 10.41 -27.50 -12.60
CA ALA A 665 10.18 -27.98 -13.96
C ALA A 665 9.93 -26.85 -14.98
N MET A 666 9.31 -25.74 -14.55
CA MET A 666 8.97 -24.62 -15.43
C MET A 666 9.91 -23.41 -15.26
N HIS A 667 10.97 -23.55 -14.47
CA HIS A 667 11.85 -22.43 -14.07
C HIS A 667 12.35 -21.60 -15.25
N GLU A 668 12.96 -22.25 -16.23
CA GLU A 668 13.54 -21.56 -17.39
C GLU A 668 12.51 -21.25 -18.47
N SER A 669 11.36 -21.93 -18.48
CA SER A 669 10.30 -21.73 -19.49
C SER A 669 9.71 -20.32 -19.46
N ILE A 670 9.88 -19.60 -18.35
CA ILE A 670 9.45 -18.20 -18.19
C ILE A 670 10.25 -17.23 -19.08
N TYR A 671 11.41 -17.68 -19.58
CA TYR A 671 12.28 -16.92 -20.48
C TYR A 671 12.09 -17.31 -21.95
N CYS A 672 11.20 -18.26 -22.25
CA CYS A 672 11.05 -18.84 -23.58
C CYS A 672 9.84 -18.28 -24.34
N GLN A 673 10.02 -17.91 -25.60
CA GLN A 673 8.97 -17.53 -26.55
C GLN A 673 9.45 -17.78 -27.99
N GLY A 674 9.34 -19.03 -28.44
CA GLY A 674 9.81 -19.48 -29.76
C GLY A 674 11.21 -20.12 -29.76
N ALA A 675 11.77 -20.44 -28.59
CA ALA A 675 13.00 -21.22 -28.46
C ALA A 675 13.08 -21.97 -27.13
N ALA A 676 13.90 -23.02 -27.10
CA ALA A 676 14.14 -23.86 -25.94
C ALA A 676 15.18 -23.25 -25.00
N SER A 677 15.03 -23.46 -23.68
CA SER A 677 16.04 -23.03 -22.70
C SER A 677 17.24 -23.98 -22.67
N ASN A 678 17.03 -25.27 -22.96
CA ASN A 678 18.01 -26.35 -23.03
C ASN A 678 18.87 -26.52 -21.76
N TRP A 679 18.33 -26.22 -20.57
CA TRP A 679 19.12 -26.14 -19.32
C TRP A 679 20.18 -25.04 -19.38
N ALA A 680 19.76 -23.81 -19.69
CA ALA A 680 20.66 -22.67 -19.87
C ALA A 680 21.54 -22.42 -18.64
N ALA A 681 21.00 -22.53 -17.43
CA ALA A 681 21.78 -22.35 -16.20
C ALA A 681 22.95 -23.34 -16.11
N HIS A 682 22.68 -24.59 -16.45
CA HIS A 682 23.69 -25.64 -16.45
C HIS A 682 24.74 -25.40 -17.53
N ARG A 683 24.32 -25.16 -18.78
CA ARG A 683 25.26 -24.93 -19.89
C ARG A 683 26.17 -23.73 -19.63
N VAL A 684 25.60 -22.61 -19.16
CA VAL A 684 26.39 -21.41 -18.83
C VAL A 684 27.36 -21.69 -17.70
N ARG A 685 26.94 -22.41 -16.65
CA ARG A 685 27.85 -22.82 -15.57
C ARG A 685 29.02 -23.62 -16.12
N GLU A 686 28.76 -24.70 -16.85
CA GLU A 686 29.82 -25.58 -17.34
C GLU A 686 30.74 -24.88 -18.34
N ALA A 687 30.20 -24.02 -19.21
CA ALA A 687 30.97 -23.35 -20.26
C ALA A 687 31.81 -22.18 -19.72
N GLU A 688 31.31 -21.42 -18.74
CA GLU A 688 31.89 -20.12 -18.38
C GLU A 688 32.29 -20.00 -16.91
N TYR A 689 31.68 -20.77 -16.01
CA TYR A 689 31.84 -20.61 -14.55
C TYR A 689 32.19 -21.92 -13.83
N ALA A 690 32.63 -22.96 -14.55
CA ALA A 690 32.84 -24.29 -13.97
C ALA A 690 33.88 -24.23 -12.84
N ALA A 691 35.00 -23.53 -13.06
CA ALA A 691 36.05 -23.35 -12.06
C ALA A 691 35.61 -22.48 -10.87
N ASP A 692 34.77 -21.48 -11.11
CA ASP A 692 34.26 -20.58 -10.06
C ASP A 692 33.28 -21.27 -9.11
N PHE A 693 32.61 -22.33 -9.56
CA PHE A 693 31.61 -23.08 -8.79
C PHE A 693 31.99 -24.56 -8.56
N ASP A 694 33.25 -24.94 -8.74
CA ASP A 694 33.75 -26.24 -8.30
C ASP A 694 34.02 -26.20 -6.79
N ALA A 695 32.98 -26.52 -6.01
CA ALA A 695 33.04 -26.47 -4.55
C ALA A 695 34.19 -27.29 -3.97
N VAL A 696 34.45 -28.49 -4.51
CA VAL A 696 35.46 -29.41 -3.98
C VAL A 696 36.87 -28.90 -4.30
N ALA A 697 37.11 -28.46 -5.53
CA ALA A 697 38.40 -27.89 -5.91
C ALA A 697 38.71 -26.60 -5.11
N LEU A 698 37.73 -25.72 -4.95
CA LEU A 698 37.87 -24.50 -4.14
C LEU A 698 38.19 -24.83 -2.68
N ALA A 699 37.45 -25.78 -2.09
CA ALA A 699 37.67 -26.17 -0.70
C ALA A 699 39.06 -26.78 -0.47
N ARG A 700 39.51 -27.66 -1.36
CA ARG A 700 40.88 -28.24 -1.30
C ARG A 700 41.97 -27.19 -1.50
N ALA A 701 41.70 -26.14 -2.26
CA ALA A 701 42.61 -25.02 -2.45
C ALA A 701 42.57 -23.97 -1.31
N GLY A 702 41.79 -24.20 -0.25
CA GLY A 702 41.61 -23.24 0.83
C GLY A 702 40.90 -21.96 0.42
N LYS A 703 40.16 -21.98 -0.71
CA LYS A 703 39.40 -20.82 -1.22
C LYS A 703 37.93 -20.88 -0.76
N PRO A 704 37.22 -19.74 -0.68
CA PRO A 704 35.80 -19.73 -0.35
C PRO A 704 34.97 -20.58 -1.31
N VAL A 705 34.01 -21.33 -0.78
CA VAL A 705 33.04 -22.11 -1.56
C VAL A 705 31.94 -21.18 -2.06
N MET A 706 31.69 -21.15 -3.37
CA MET A 706 30.67 -20.24 -3.92
C MET A 706 29.28 -20.88 -3.90
N PHE A 707 28.31 -20.23 -3.25
CA PHE A 707 26.89 -20.58 -3.30
C PHE A 707 26.22 -20.02 -4.56
N THR A 708 25.26 -20.75 -5.13
CA THR A 708 24.47 -20.31 -6.29
C THR A 708 23.25 -19.50 -5.86
N GLY A 709 22.58 -18.86 -6.82
CA GLY A 709 21.30 -18.19 -6.64
C GLY A 709 20.13 -19.03 -7.16
N GLU A 710 19.23 -18.40 -7.91
CA GLU A 710 18.02 -18.99 -8.50
C GLU A 710 18.31 -19.74 -9.81
N MET A 711 19.18 -20.74 -9.73
CA MET A 711 19.47 -21.65 -10.84
C MET A 711 18.83 -23.02 -10.58
N VAL A 712 18.24 -23.60 -11.62
CA VAL A 712 17.79 -24.99 -11.62
C VAL A 712 18.67 -25.79 -12.59
N PHE A 713 19.19 -26.91 -12.12
CA PHE A 713 20.10 -27.75 -12.89
C PHE A 713 19.46 -29.11 -13.17
N PRO A 714 19.80 -29.77 -14.30
CA PRO A 714 19.22 -31.07 -14.65
C PRO A 714 19.49 -32.13 -13.57
N TRP A 715 20.67 -32.12 -12.98
CA TRP A 715 21.04 -33.05 -11.92
C TRP A 715 20.23 -32.91 -10.62
N MET A 716 19.49 -31.81 -10.42
CA MET A 716 18.61 -31.66 -9.26
C MET A 716 17.48 -32.70 -9.29
N PHE A 717 17.06 -33.12 -10.48
CA PHE A 717 16.06 -34.18 -10.67
C PHE A 717 16.62 -35.57 -10.33
N ASP A 718 17.92 -35.71 -10.05
CA ASP A 718 18.54 -36.92 -9.52
C ASP A 718 18.74 -36.86 -8.00
N GLU A 719 18.97 -35.68 -7.42
CA GLU A 719 19.33 -35.51 -6.00
C GLU A 719 18.12 -35.31 -5.07
N PHE A 720 17.05 -34.69 -5.57
CA PHE A 720 15.80 -34.50 -4.82
C PHE A 720 14.84 -35.64 -5.12
N VAL A 721 14.43 -36.36 -4.07
CA VAL A 721 13.75 -37.65 -4.21
C VAL A 721 12.43 -37.53 -4.97
N GLU A 722 11.64 -36.49 -4.69
CA GLU A 722 10.35 -36.27 -5.32
C GLU A 722 10.48 -35.81 -6.78
N LEU A 723 11.50 -35.03 -7.12
CA LEU A 723 11.71 -34.54 -8.48
C LEU A 723 12.05 -35.67 -9.47
N ARG A 724 12.67 -36.77 -9.00
CA ARG A 724 12.99 -37.95 -9.84
C ARG A 724 11.78 -38.48 -10.61
N LYS A 725 10.59 -38.40 -10.01
CA LYS A 725 9.33 -38.89 -10.58
C LYS A 725 8.96 -38.17 -11.88
N ILE A 726 9.46 -36.96 -12.09
CA ILE A 726 9.11 -36.07 -13.22
C ILE A 726 10.34 -35.66 -14.05
N ARG A 727 11.49 -36.33 -13.83
CA ARG A 727 12.78 -36.02 -14.46
C ARG A 727 12.71 -35.96 -15.98
N GLU A 728 12.19 -37.01 -16.61
CA GLU A 728 12.15 -37.09 -18.07
C GLU A 728 11.22 -36.03 -18.68
N ALA A 729 10.09 -35.74 -18.02
CA ALA A 729 9.21 -34.65 -18.43
C ALA A 729 9.90 -33.28 -18.33
N ALA A 730 10.69 -33.04 -17.28
CA ALA A 730 11.44 -31.80 -17.14
C ALA A 730 12.52 -31.64 -18.21
N HIS A 731 13.21 -32.73 -18.60
CA HIS A 731 14.16 -32.69 -19.72
C HIS A 731 13.47 -32.34 -21.05
N LEU A 732 12.29 -32.89 -21.31
CA LEU A 732 11.50 -32.57 -22.50
C LEU A 732 11.04 -31.11 -22.50
N VAL A 733 10.56 -30.58 -21.36
CA VAL A 733 10.17 -29.16 -21.23
C VAL A 733 11.35 -28.24 -21.51
N ALA A 734 12.54 -28.55 -20.97
CA ALA A 734 13.74 -27.75 -21.22
C ALA A 734 14.19 -27.78 -22.69
N ALA A 735 13.99 -28.90 -23.39
CA ALA A 735 14.37 -29.08 -24.79
C ALA A 735 13.32 -28.56 -25.80
N ASP A 736 12.12 -28.24 -25.34
CA ASP A 736 11.02 -27.81 -26.20
C ASP A 736 11.26 -26.41 -26.77
N ALA A 737 11.24 -26.27 -28.10
CA ALA A 737 11.43 -24.99 -28.79
C ALA A 737 10.12 -24.34 -29.27
N ASP A 738 8.99 -25.05 -29.17
CA ASP A 738 7.67 -24.61 -29.64
C ASP A 738 6.90 -23.93 -28.49
N TRP A 739 7.51 -22.87 -27.95
CA TRP A 739 6.90 -22.02 -26.93
C TRP A 739 6.14 -20.87 -27.58
N PRO A 740 4.88 -20.60 -27.21
CA PRO A 740 4.16 -19.44 -27.73
C PRO A 740 4.78 -18.13 -27.24
N GLU A 741 4.47 -17.02 -27.90
CA GLU A 741 4.88 -15.69 -27.46
C GLU A 741 4.24 -15.31 -26.11
N LEU A 742 5.05 -14.75 -25.20
CA LEU A 742 4.59 -14.22 -23.92
C LEU A 742 4.37 -12.70 -23.99
N TYR A 743 5.19 -12.01 -24.76
CA TYR A 743 5.24 -10.55 -24.78
C TYR A 743 4.98 -10.02 -26.19
N SER A 744 4.23 -8.92 -26.27
CA SER A 744 4.02 -8.18 -27.52
C SER A 744 4.64 -6.80 -27.38
N ALA A 745 5.81 -6.60 -27.99
CA ALA A 745 6.54 -5.33 -27.95
C ALA A 745 5.68 -4.14 -28.39
N ALA A 746 4.93 -4.31 -29.48
CA ALA A 746 4.02 -3.31 -30.00
C ALA A 746 2.98 -2.89 -28.95
N ARG A 747 2.32 -3.87 -28.30
CA ARG A 747 1.30 -3.55 -27.29
C ARG A 747 1.88 -2.95 -26.02
N LEU A 748 3.10 -3.33 -25.64
CA LEU A 748 3.81 -2.69 -24.51
C LEU A 748 4.17 -1.22 -24.83
N GLN A 749 4.49 -0.90 -26.08
CA GLN A 749 4.79 0.47 -26.53
C GLN A 749 3.54 1.32 -26.80
N GLU A 750 2.39 0.69 -27.03
CA GLU A 750 1.12 1.37 -27.31
C GLU A 750 0.21 1.46 -26.07
N THR A 751 0.54 0.77 -24.98
CA THR A 751 -0.32 0.73 -23.79
C THR A 751 -0.52 2.12 -23.18
N SER A 752 -1.77 2.43 -22.85
CA SER A 752 -2.13 3.61 -22.05
C SER A 752 -2.33 3.29 -20.58
N VAL A 753 -2.13 2.03 -20.17
CA VAL A 753 -2.31 1.59 -18.79
C VAL A 753 -1.14 2.13 -17.95
N PRO A 754 -1.38 2.88 -16.86
CA PRO A 754 -0.31 3.33 -15.98
C PRO A 754 0.44 2.15 -15.36
N VAL A 755 1.76 2.18 -15.45
CA VAL A 755 2.64 1.15 -14.87
C VAL A 755 3.62 1.79 -13.89
N ALA A 756 3.71 1.24 -12.68
CA ALA A 756 4.72 1.59 -11.70
C ALA A 756 5.50 0.34 -11.26
N ALA A 757 6.83 0.44 -11.22
CA ALA A 757 7.69 -0.69 -10.85
C ALA A 757 8.71 -0.29 -9.77
N ALA A 758 8.85 -1.13 -8.74
CA ALA A 758 10.00 -1.11 -7.84
C ALA A 758 11.06 -2.06 -8.40
N THR A 759 12.24 -1.51 -8.72
CA THR A 759 13.36 -2.24 -9.32
C THR A 759 14.54 -2.16 -8.35
N TYR A 760 15.05 -3.32 -7.93
CA TYR A 760 16.15 -3.37 -6.97
C TYR A 760 17.49 -3.44 -7.71
N TYR A 761 18.39 -2.51 -7.43
CA TYR A 761 19.65 -2.37 -8.18
C TYR A 761 20.57 -3.59 -7.98
N GLU A 762 20.64 -4.08 -6.74
CA GLU A 762 21.47 -5.23 -6.35
C GLU A 762 20.69 -6.56 -6.27
N ASP A 763 19.54 -6.65 -6.94
CA ASP A 763 18.78 -7.90 -7.00
C ASP A 763 19.68 -9.04 -7.54
N LEU A 764 19.65 -10.18 -6.86
CA LEU A 764 20.43 -11.37 -7.23
C LEU A 764 19.76 -12.14 -8.37
N PHE A 765 18.44 -12.07 -8.46
CA PHE A 765 17.61 -12.95 -9.28
C PHE A 765 17.18 -12.26 -10.57
N VAL A 766 16.80 -11.00 -10.48
CA VAL A 766 16.41 -10.18 -11.65
C VAL A 766 17.53 -9.20 -11.97
N ASP A 767 18.28 -9.45 -13.04
CA ASP A 767 19.36 -8.55 -13.42
C ASP A 767 18.82 -7.16 -13.79
N PHE A 768 19.40 -6.13 -13.16
CA PHE A 768 19.00 -4.74 -13.35
C PHE A 768 19.07 -4.29 -14.81
N ASP A 769 20.18 -4.55 -15.52
CA ASP A 769 20.37 -4.04 -16.88
C ASP A 769 19.40 -4.71 -17.86
N LEU A 770 19.18 -6.03 -17.70
CA LEU A 770 18.17 -6.74 -18.49
C LEU A 770 16.75 -6.23 -18.20
N ALA A 771 16.42 -5.96 -16.93
CA ALA A 771 15.14 -5.39 -16.55
C ALA A 771 14.93 -3.98 -17.14
N GLN A 772 15.98 -3.16 -17.24
CA GLN A 772 15.91 -1.84 -17.86
C GLN A 772 15.57 -1.91 -19.36
N GLY A 773 16.04 -2.94 -20.07
CA GLY A 773 15.66 -3.16 -21.48
C GLY A 773 14.15 -3.30 -21.67
N THR A 774 13.50 -4.05 -20.78
CA THR A 774 12.04 -4.21 -20.78
C THR A 774 11.31 -2.97 -20.30
N ALA A 775 11.80 -2.31 -19.25
CA ALA A 775 11.22 -1.05 -18.80
C ALA A 775 11.21 -0.01 -19.94
N GLY A 776 12.29 0.09 -20.71
CA GLY A 776 12.36 0.97 -21.89
C GLY A 776 11.37 0.65 -23.00
N SER A 777 10.76 -0.54 -22.98
CA SER A 777 9.76 -0.98 -23.96
C SER A 777 8.31 -0.82 -23.50
N ILE A 778 8.08 -0.47 -22.22
CA ILE A 778 6.74 -0.26 -21.66
C ILE A 778 6.45 1.24 -21.66
N GLN A 779 5.48 1.66 -22.47
CA GLN A 779 5.08 3.06 -22.61
C GLN A 779 4.64 3.65 -21.25
N GLY A 780 5.25 4.76 -20.86
CA GLY A 780 4.85 5.52 -19.68
C GLY A 780 5.13 4.85 -18.33
N ILE A 781 5.92 3.77 -18.29
CA ILE A 781 6.32 3.14 -17.03
C ILE A 781 7.08 4.12 -16.13
N ARG A 782 6.79 4.08 -14.82
CA ARG A 782 7.53 4.81 -13.79
C ARG A 782 8.28 3.84 -12.90
N GLN A 783 9.60 3.97 -12.83
CA GLN A 783 10.42 3.12 -11.99
C GLN A 783 10.88 3.83 -10.72
N TRP A 784 10.82 3.12 -9.60
CA TRP A 784 11.56 3.44 -8.40
C TRP A 784 12.73 2.45 -8.32
N ILE A 785 13.90 2.94 -8.70
CA ILE A 785 15.16 2.20 -8.61
C ILE A 785 15.73 2.43 -7.21
N THR A 786 16.03 1.36 -6.49
CA THR A 786 16.52 1.45 -5.11
C THR A 786 17.45 0.29 -4.76
N ASN A 787 18.34 0.54 -3.81
CA ASN A 787 19.15 -0.47 -3.12
C ASN A 787 18.79 -0.56 -1.62
N GLU A 788 17.72 0.11 -1.20
CA GLU A 788 17.18 0.04 0.17
C GLU A 788 16.63 -1.35 0.50
N TYR A 789 16.19 -2.07 -0.54
CA TYR A 789 15.63 -3.41 -0.43
C TYR A 789 16.29 -4.34 -1.45
N LEU A 790 16.27 -5.64 -1.14
CA LEU A 790 16.54 -6.71 -2.08
C LEU A 790 15.23 -7.30 -2.62
N HIS A 791 15.29 -8.48 -3.23
CA HIS A 791 14.17 -9.10 -3.92
C HIS A 791 12.90 -9.22 -3.06
N CYS A 792 13.05 -9.36 -1.74
CA CYS A 792 11.96 -9.45 -0.77
C CYS A 792 11.34 -8.12 -0.31
N GLY A 793 11.66 -6.98 -0.93
CA GLY A 793 11.22 -5.66 -0.46
C GLY A 793 9.72 -5.59 -0.12
N ILE A 794 8.83 -6.10 -0.99
CA ILE A 794 7.37 -6.06 -0.75
C ILE A 794 6.92 -6.87 0.50
N ARG A 795 7.73 -7.83 0.95
CA ARG A 795 7.48 -8.59 2.19
C ARG A 795 7.95 -7.82 3.42
N GLU A 796 9.02 -7.05 3.30
CA GLU A 796 9.66 -6.32 4.42
C GLU A 796 9.01 -4.95 4.66
N ALA A 797 8.82 -4.16 3.59
CA ALA A 797 8.28 -2.80 3.65
C ALA A 797 7.02 -2.65 2.78
N GLY A 798 6.17 -3.67 2.80
CA GLY A 798 5.08 -3.80 1.82
C GLY A 798 4.09 -2.64 1.77
N GLY A 799 3.76 -2.05 2.92
CA GLY A 799 2.89 -0.88 2.97
C GLY A 799 3.52 0.35 2.30
N THR A 800 4.79 0.62 2.59
CA THR A 800 5.55 1.74 2.01
C THR A 800 5.73 1.57 0.49
N ILE A 801 6.12 0.37 0.06
CA ILE A 801 6.35 0.10 -1.36
C ILE A 801 5.05 0.20 -2.14
N LEU A 802 3.98 -0.44 -1.68
CA LEU A 802 2.70 -0.39 -2.38
C LEU A 802 2.18 1.05 -2.50
N GLU A 803 2.23 1.81 -1.41
CA GLU A 803 1.78 3.19 -1.40
C GLU A 803 2.59 4.06 -2.37
N ARG A 804 3.90 3.86 -2.44
CA ARG A 804 4.76 4.56 -3.38
C ARG A 804 4.42 4.22 -4.82
N LEU A 805 4.20 2.94 -5.14
CA LEU A 805 3.83 2.49 -6.48
C LEU A 805 2.46 3.03 -6.91
N LEU A 806 1.46 2.99 -6.02
CA LEU A 806 0.14 3.58 -6.29
C LEU A 806 0.23 5.07 -6.60
N ASN A 807 0.99 5.81 -5.79
CA ASN A 807 1.19 7.25 -6.02
C ASN A 807 1.91 7.52 -7.35
N MET A 808 2.90 6.71 -7.70
CA MET A 808 3.58 6.81 -8.99
C MET A 808 2.62 6.54 -10.15
N ALA A 809 1.83 5.45 -10.10
CA ALA A 809 0.90 5.09 -11.16
C ALA A 809 -0.23 6.13 -11.33
N ARG A 810 -0.75 6.69 -10.24
CA ARG A 810 -1.91 7.61 -10.24
C ARG A 810 -1.56 9.08 -10.41
N GLY A 811 -0.29 9.41 -10.64
CA GLY A 811 0.12 10.80 -10.85
C GLY A 811 0.17 11.64 -9.57
N GLY A 812 0.34 11.03 -8.40
CA GLY A 812 0.53 11.74 -7.13
C GLY A 812 1.67 12.75 -7.22
N LEU A 813 1.36 14.03 -6.99
CA LEU A 813 2.31 15.14 -7.00
C LEU A 813 3.21 15.08 -5.77
N LEU A 814 4.52 14.91 -6.00
CA LEU A 814 5.56 15.26 -5.02
C LEU A 814 5.76 16.77 -5.07
N LEU A 815 5.23 17.51 -4.09
CA LEU A 815 5.62 18.90 -3.88
C LEU A 815 6.99 18.92 -3.21
N ARG A 816 8.05 19.18 -3.99
CA ARG A 816 9.38 19.52 -3.47
C ARG A 816 9.35 20.84 -2.73
#